data_AF-A0A5N5LDW1-F1
#
_entry.id   AF-A0A5N5LDW1-F1
#
_cell.length_a   1.000
_cell.length_b   1.000
_cell.length_c   1.000
_cell.angle_alpha   90.00
_cell.angle_beta   90.00
_cell.angle_gamma   90.00
#
_symmetry.space_group_name_H-M   'P 1'
#
loop_
_entity.id
_entity.type
_entity.pdbx_description
1 polymer ?
#
loop_
_entity_poly.entity_id
_entity_poly.type
_entity_poly.pdbx_seq_one_letter_code
_entity_poly.pdbx_strand_id
1 'polypeptide(L)'
;MPFLNVSEPHLEIQSPMTTFEKRSFSLRKPASKRSLRSVSSRSIDFDELPNAIREQSGRYILLALGFSDKDLERILADPASRPKSPSDTITPPTCSTRDPELNDTLRQCIDEIQVVFFSEGSALVRKGERYAGVYYILTGSFDVRASEEQPTVTDSGKAHAVQGLIEQGDIVGYHSLLDNNTSMYDMVARSDSFICVLPREKIRILTAKFPLVLHTMARRVAETLPSLLRLVDFAIDWTPYTTGETIERRRSSLSVVLKGRCRMKMADSSAQEEELQKGDCFGIQQLFLDEEPPKTAYAIRPSEIAHIQFGTYQALSLLEPHVALSLARIGAMSSARTINSRWTEAEISDAPPPRPDFHTLAVLPLTPDVPVGNFTTELMRAIIDTGIKSERKVAILESQQIMDVFGVSDIDDIDILEVDIYLAQLEDVVDLLIFVGDGDAHSSWNGRCISHADSVVLVANANRPPELTHMDDVLLMMSPKCRTDLVLIHDSTKRISPYGVTNAWLETRTWINGGHHHVLLNRPDDPTATTTPCPPLHRPHADLHRLARLLFGKAIALVLGGGGARGMAHLGFIRALEEAGVPVDIVGGTSMGACMGAVYARELNWRTTLDAMRALAARCRFWRAVPDVTYPHVAGTTGAAFQAMVRSVFGTGRIEDLWLGYYCAVTNLSRNGAQTQSYGDATRSVVASMSYPGLVPPTCVDGELLLDGCFTSNLPVARARMLGASTVFVVDVSPIDPLEKFEYGETISGWKILLDRLTPGRKGGDPIPPTMDDILARLTLSPSIAEVEAVKRSPHCHYVSLPVGQYSATDFGKFDELVEVSYEYSQRWLRRNIGSTRTKDEGDGTSII
;
A
#
# COMPACT_ATOMS: atom_id res chain seq x y z
N MET A 1 -17.92 -0.86 -52.34
CA MET A 1 -17.24 -1.55 -53.46
C MET A 1 -15.77 -1.16 -53.45
N PRO A 2 -14.81 -2.06 -53.77
CA PRO A 2 -14.87 -3.52 -53.96
C PRO A 2 -14.17 -4.27 -52.79
N PHE A 3 -14.71 -5.40 -52.29
CA PHE A 3 -14.44 -6.80 -52.72
C PHE A 3 -12.97 -7.22 -52.70
N LEU A 4 -12.63 -8.16 -51.80
CA LEU A 4 -11.77 -9.32 -52.09
C LEU A 4 -11.90 -10.39 -50.98
N ASN A 5 -12.71 -11.42 -51.28
CA ASN A 5 -12.58 -12.79 -50.79
C ASN A 5 -11.18 -13.32 -51.13
N VAL A 6 -10.53 -14.08 -50.24
CA VAL A 6 -9.73 -15.29 -50.58
C VAL A 6 -9.46 -16.14 -49.31
N SER A 7 -10.09 -17.33 -49.30
CA SER A 7 -9.66 -18.66 -48.82
C SER A 7 -9.19 -18.95 -47.37
N GLU A 8 -9.97 -19.82 -46.71
CA GLU A 8 -9.47 -20.85 -45.78
C GLU A 8 -8.43 -21.77 -46.44
N PRO A 9 -7.60 -22.43 -45.60
CA PRO A 9 -7.53 -23.88 -45.73
C PRO A 9 -7.60 -24.62 -44.39
N HIS A 10 -8.37 -25.70 -44.39
CA HIS A 10 -8.30 -26.80 -43.45
C HIS A 10 -6.90 -27.42 -43.38
N LEU A 11 -6.39 -27.69 -42.18
CA LEU A 11 -5.42 -28.76 -41.95
C LEU A 11 -5.47 -29.31 -40.51
N GLU A 12 -5.97 -30.54 -40.48
CA GLU A 12 -5.80 -31.69 -39.57
C GLU A 12 -4.95 -31.54 -38.29
N ILE A 13 -5.65 -31.73 -37.15
CA ILE A 13 -5.43 -32.75 -36.11
C ILE A 13 -4.00 -33.35 -36.03
N GLN A 14 -3.22 -32.91 -35.03
CA GLN A 14 -2.41 -33.82 -34.19
C GLN A 14 -2.29 -33.26 -32.76
N SER A 15 -3.02 -33.88 -31.83
CA SER A 15 -2.88 -33.69 -30.39
C SER A 15 -1.78 -34.59 -29.82
N PRO A 16 -0.85 -34.09 -28.99
CA PRO A 16 -0.17 -34.91 -28.00
C PRO A 16 -0.89 -34.76 -26.66
N MET A 17 -1.47 -35.87 -26.19
CA MET A 17 -1.88 -36.05 -24.80
C MET A 17 -0.70 -35.74 -23.87
N THR A 18 -0.88 -34.77 -22.97
CA THR A 18 -0.11 -34.69 -21.73
C THR A 18 -1.07 -34.53 -20.56
N THR A 19 -1.07 -35.56 -19.73
CA THR A 19 -1.74 -35.70 -18.45
C THR A 19 -1.25 -34.64 -17.48
N PHE A 20 -2.10 -33.65 -17.16
CA PHE A 20 -1.92 -32.78 -16.01
C PHE A 20 -3.01 -33.06 -14.98
N GLU A 21 -2.60 -33.65 -13.86
CA GLU A 21 -3.39 -33.86 -12.65
C GLU A 21 -3.83 -32.50 -12.08
N LYS A 22 -5.12 -32.18 -12.21
CA LYS A 22 -5.76 -31.11 -11.43
C LYS A 22 -5.89 -31.56 -9.98
N ARG A 23 -4.95 -31.17 -9.13
CA ARG A 23 -5.22 -31.02 -7.69
C ARG A 23 -6.01 -29.73 -7.49
N SER A 24 -7.33 -29.88 -7.42
CA SER A 24 -8.28 -28.82 -7.13
C SER A 24 -8.11 -28.29 -5.70
N PHE A 25 -7.55 -27.09 -5.55
CA PHE A 25 -7.75 -26.27 -4.36
C PHE A 25 -9.12 -25.60 -4.46
N SER A 26 -10.04 -25.97 -3.56
CA SER A 26 -11.41 -25.48 -3.55
C SER A 26 -11.49 -24.10 -2.88
N LEU A 27 -11.22 -23.04 -3.64
CA LEU A 27 -11.83 -21.75 -3.37
C LEU A 27 -13.28 -21.82 -3.87
N ARG A 28 -14.23 -21.65 -2.94
CA ARG A 28 -15.67 -21.66 -3.26
C ARG A 28 -15.94 -20.62 -4.35
N LYS A 29 -16.32 -21.09 -5.54
CA LYS A 29 -16.97 -20.26 -6.57
C LYS A 29 -18.07 -19.41 -5.91
N PRO A 30 -18.17 -18.10 -6.18
CA PRO A 30 -19.40 -17.39 -5.89
C PRO A 30 -20.50 -18.08 -6.69
N ALA A 31 -21.54 -18.51 -6.00
CA ALA A 31 -22.48 -19.48 -6.53
C ALA A 31 -23.50 -18.79 -7.46
N SER A 32 -23.10 -18.41 -8.68
CA SER A 32 -24.01 -17.83 -9.69
C SER A 32 -24.97 -18.84 -10.32
N LYS A 33 -24.95 -20.11 -9.87
CA LYS A 33 -26.00 -21.11 -10.15
C LYS A 33 -26.31 -22.01 -8.95
N ARG A 34 -26.14 -21.51 -7.71
CA ARG A 34 -26.89 -22.14 -6.59
C ARG A 34 -28.30 -21.58 -6.64
N SER A 35 -29.14 -22.37 -7.28
CA SER A 35 -30.58 -22.36 -7.11
C SER A 35 -30.99 -22.04 -5.67
N LEU A 36 -32.15 -21.42 -5.52
CA LEU A 36 -33.03 -21.28 -4.35
C LEU A 36 -33.26 -22.56 -3.47
N ARG A 37 -32.33 -23.51 -3.41
CA ARG A 37 -32.49 -24.87 -2.87
C ARG A 37 -31.67 -25.16 -1.60
N SER A 38 -30.99 -24.19 -0.99
CA SER A 38 -30.21 -24.44 0.25
C SER A 38 -30.76 -23.79 1.51
N VAL A 39 -32.03 -23.38 1.51
CA VAL A 39 -32.80 -23.04 2.71
C VAL A 39 -34.02 -23.95 2.70
N SER A 40 -34.66 -24.21 3.84
CA SER A 40 -35.91 -24.97 3.95
C SER A 40 -37.12 -24.28 3.26
N SER A 41 -36.89 -23.55 2.17
CA SER A 41 -37.87 -22.92 1.30
C SER A 41 -38.32 -23.93 0.25
N ARG A 42 -39.61 -24.23 0.19
CA ARG A 42 -40.22 -24.88 -0.97
C ARG A 42 -40.51 -23.78 -1.99
N SER A 43 -39.69 -23.67 -3.03
CA SER A 43 -40.08 -22.91 -4.22
C SER A 43 -41.19 -23.70 -4.91
N ILE A 44 -42.38 -23.11 -5.02
CA ILE A 44 -43.41 -23.64 -5.92
C ILE A 44 -43.01 -23.13 -7.31
N ASP A 45 -42.84 -24.03 -8.28
CA ASP A 45 -42.49 -23.61 -9.64
C ASP A 45 -43.61 -22.70 -10.16
N PHE A 46 -43.24 -21.56 -10.75
CA PHE A 46 -44.18 -20.50 -11.13
C PHE A 46 -45.24 -20.98 -12.16
N ASP A 47 -44.91 -22.05 -12.91
CA ASP A 47 -45.79 -22.73 -13.86
C ASP A 47 -46.87 -23.60 -13.19
N GLU A 48 -46.74 -23.95 -11.90
CA GLU A 48 -47.72 -24.75 -11.16
C GLU A 48 -48.84 -23.90 -10.53
N LEU A 49 -48.71 -22.57 -10.54
CA LEU A 49 -49.73 -21.66 -10.00
C LEU A 49 -50.86 -21.39 -11.02
N PRO A 50 -52.13 -21.30 -10.58
CA PRO A 50 -53.22 -20.84 -11.44
C PRO A 50 -52.91 -19.48 -12.07
N ASN A 51 -53.13 -19.33 -13.38
CA ASN A 51 -52.87 -18.09 -14.14
C ASN A 51 -53.45 -16.83 -13.45
N ALA A 52 -54.59 -16.95 -12.78
CA ALA A 52 -55.20 -15.85 -12.02
C ALA A 52 -54.30 -15.37 -10.87
N ILE A 53 -53.68 -16.27 -10.11
CA ILE A 53 -52.77 -15.91 -9.00
C ILE A 53 -51.48 -15.31 -9.57
N ARG A 54 -51.03 -15.81 -10.72
CA ARG A 54 -49.84 -15.31 -11.43
C ARG A 54 -49.98 -13.86 -11.87
N GLU A 55 -51.06 -13.56 -12.59
CA GLU A 55 -51.39 -12.19 -13.03
C GLU A 55 -51.63 -11.25 -11.86
N GLN A 56 -52.30 -11.72 -10.81
CA GLN A 56 -52.59 -10.92 -9.64
C GLN A 56 -51.32 -10.60 -8.83
N SER A 57 -50.42 -11.57 -8.68
CA SER A 57 -49.10 -11.37 -8.04
C SER A 57 -48.22 -10.40 -8.82
N GLY A 58 -48.22 -10.51 -10.15
CA GLY A 58 -47.54 -9.58 -11.05
C GLY A 58 -48.10 -8.16 -10.99
N ARG A 59 -49.43 -8.04 -10.91
CA ARG A 59 -50.10 -6.74 -10.74
C ARG A 59 -49.71 -6.09 -9.42
N TYR A 60 -49.66 -6.83 -8.31
CA TYR A 60 -49.31 -6.27 -7.00
C TYR A 60 -47.88 -5.73 -6.94
N ILE A 61 -46.90 -6.48 -7.45
CA ILE A 61 -45.50 -6.01 -7.42
C ILE A 61 -45.28 -4.80 -8.35
N LEU A 62 -45.93 -4.77 -9.53
CA LEU A 62 -45.84 -3.63 -10.45
C LEU A 62 -46.57 -2.39 -9.92
N LEU A 63 -47.73 -2.56 -9.28
CA LEU A 63 -48.39 -1.47 -8.55
C LEU A 63 -47.49 -0.90 -7.46
N ALA A 64 -46.83 -1.77 -6.70
CA ALA A 64 -45.89 -1.36 -5.66
C ALA A 64 -44.69 -0.57 -6.23
N LEU A 65 -44.28 -0.88 -7.47
CA LEU A 65 -43.22 -0.21 -8.22
C LEU A 65 -43.67 1.11 -8.92
N GLY A 66 -44.94 1.51 -8.78
CA GLY A 66 -45.45 2.81 -9.23
C GLY A 66 -46.17 2.83 -10.57
N PHE A 67 -46.46 1.67 -11.16
CA PHE A 67 -47.27 1.59 -12.38
C PHE A 67 -48.75 1.86 -12.07
N SER A 68 -49.46 2.57 -12.97
CA SER A 68 -50.87 2.89 -12.75
C SER A 68 -51.77 1.69 -13.04
N ASP A 69 -52.88 1.59 -12.31
CA ASP A 69 -53.82 0.48 -12.45
C ASP A 69 -54.46 0.42 -13.86
N LYS A 70 -54.61 1.58 -14.51
CA LYS A 70 -55.11 1.71 -15.89
C LYS A 70 -54.11 1.20 -16.93
N ASP A 71 -52.81 1.32 -16.65
CA ASP A 71 -51.77 0.85 -17.56
C ASP A 71 -51.64 -0.68 -17.45
N LEU A 72 -51.70 -1.20 -16.23
CA LEU A 72 -51.70 -2.64 -15.93
C LEU A 72 -52.93 -3.36 -16.52
N GLU A 73 -54.12 -2.78 -16.41
CA GLU A 73 -55.35 -3.33 -17.01
C GLU A 73 -55.27 -3.42 -18.54
N ARG A 74 -54.56 -2.50 -19.21
CA ARG A 74 -54.35 -2.54 -20.66
C ARG A 74 -53.33 -3.58 -21.10
N ILE A 75 -52.35 -3.90 -20.24
CA ILE A 75 -51.26 -4.85 -20.53
C ILE A 75 -51.72 -6.30 -20.30
N LEU A 76 -52.49 -6.52 -19.23
CA LEU A 76 -53.08 -7.80 -18.84
C LEU A 76 -54.33 -8.15 -19.65
N ALA A 77 -54.90 -7.21 -20.40
CA ALA A 77 -55.99 -7.50 -21.32
C ALA A 77 -55.53 -8.43 -22.47
N ASP A 78 -56.23 -9.55 -22.61
CA ASP A 78 -56.06 -10.57 -23.65
C ASP A 78 -56.04 -9.92 -25.06
N PRO A 79 -55.11 -10.29 -25.98
CA PRO A 79 -55.03 -9.66 -27.32
C PRO A 79 -56.34 -9.72 -28.11
N ALA A 80 -57.22 -10.66 -27.77
CA ALA A 80 -58.51 -10.89 -28.39
C ALA A 80 -59.61 -9.87 -28.02
N SER A 81 -59.43 -9.04 -26.97
CA SER A 81 -60.48 -8.12 -26.49
C SER A 81 -60.35 -6.66 -26.96
N ARG A 82 -59.36 -6.33 -27.81
CA ARG A 82 -59.18 -4.94 -28.30
C ARG A 82 -60.39 -4.48 -29.14
N PRO A 83 -61.13 -3.43 -28.74
CA PRO A 83 -62.13 -2.83 -29.62
C PRO A 83 -61.43 -2.11 -30.78
N LYS A 84 -61.78 -2.49 -32.02
CA LYS A 84 -61.39 -1.76 -33.23
C LYS A 84 -62.30 -0.55 -33.40
N SER A 85 -61.85 0.65 -33.02
CA SER A 85 -62.43 1.89 -33.56
C SER A 85 -61.42 3.05 -33.53
N PRO A 86 -61.24 3.78 -34.64
CA PRO A 86 -60.42 4.98 -34.69
C PRO A 86 -61.29 6.25 -34.61
N SER A 87 -61.10 7.10 -33.61
CA SER A 87 -61.38 8.54 -33.71
C SER A 87 -60.92 9.31 -32.46
N ASP A 88 -60.07 10.30 -32.72
CA ASP A 88 -60.03 11.64 -32.16
C ASP A 88 -59.19 12.04 -30.91
N THR A 89 -58.40 13.08 -31.23
CA THR A 89 -57.97 14.29 -30.51
C THR A 89 -56.80 14.32 -29.52
N ILE A 90 -55.87 15.21 -29.93
CA ILE A 90 -54.62 15.72 -29.38
C ILE A 90 -54.78 16.34 -27.98
N THR A 91 -53.93 15.91 -27.02
CA THR A 91 -53.51 16.62 -25.80
C THR A 91 -52.05 16.22 -25.45
N PRO A 92 -51.27 17.06 -24.71
CA PRO A 92 -49.81 17.01 -24.68
C PRO A 92 -49.24 15.82 -23.86
N PRO A 93 -47.93 15.50 -23.94
CA PRO A 93 -47.42 14.17 -23.67
C PRO A 93 -47.33 13.91 -22.16
N THR A 94 -48.29 13.14 -21.67
CA THR A 94 -48.07 12.25 -20.53
C THR A 94 -47.70 10.90 -21.11
N CYS A 95 -46.63 10.28 -20.60
CA CYS A 95 -46.03 9.02 -21.05
C CYS A 95 -47.09 8.04 -21.58
N SER A 96 -47.27 8.01 -22.91
CA SER A 96 -48.32 7.22 -23.51
C SER A 96 -47.82 5.80 -23.66
N THR A 97 -48.53 4.87 -23.01
CA THR A 97 -48.47 3.41 -23.10
C THR A 97 -48.75 2.85 -24.51
N ARG A 98 -48.15 3.43 -25.56
CA ARG A 98 -48.38 3.10 -26.98
C ARG A 98 -47.23 2.29 -27.60
N ASP A 99 -46.12 2.10 -26.89
CA ASP A 99 -45.00 1.32 -27.42
C ASP A 99 -45.29 -0.19 -27.30
N PRO A 100 -45.31 -0.95 -28.41
CA PRO A 100 -45.50 -2.41 -28.36
C PRO A 100 -44.37 -3.12 -27.62
N GLU A 101 -43.13 -2.64 -27.73
CA GLU A 101 -41.97 -3.13 -26.97
C GLU A 101 -42.14 -2.98 -25.44
N LEU A 102 -42.93 -2.00 -25.01
CA LEU A 102 -43.26 -1.73 -23.61
C LEU A 102 -44.06 -2.87 -22.99
N ASN A 103 -45.11 -3.27 -23.72
CA ASN A 103 -46.02 -4.32 -23.30
C ASN A 103 -45.32 -5.67 -23.31
N ASP A 104 -44.43 -5.89 -24.28
CA ASP A 104 -43.65 -7.13 -24.37
C ASP A 104 -42.63 -7.22 -23.22
N THR A 105 -41.96 -6.11 -22.87
CA THR A 105 -41.02 -6.10 -21.73
C THR A 105 -41.74 -6.31 -20.39
N LEU A 106 -42.89 -5.65 -20.18
CA LEU A 106 -43.67 -5.80 -18.94
C LEU A 106 -44.26 -7.22 -18.82
N ARG A 107 -44.68 -7.82 -19.94
CA ARG A 107 -45.13 -9.23 -19.97
C ARG A 107 -44.01 -10.21 -19.66
N GLN A 108 -42.83 -10.03 -20.25
CA GLN A 108 -41.63 -10.81 -19.90
C GLN A 108 -41.29 -10.70 -18.42
N CYS A 109 -41.46 -9.53 -17.82
CA CYS A 109 -41.25 -9.36 -16.38
C CYS A 109 -42.32 -10.07 -15.54
N ILE A 110 -43.59 -10.09 -15.97
CA ILE A 110 -44.67 -10.80 -15.28
C ILE A 110 -44.49 -12.31 -15.36
N ASP A 111 -44.05 -12.83 -16.50
CA ASP A 111 -43.84 -14.27 -16.72
C ASP A 111 -42.67 -14.85 -15.89
N GLU A 112 -41.71 -14.03 -15.47
CA GLU A 112 -40.52 -14.45 -14.71
C GLU A 112 -40.56 -14.11 -13.21
N ILE A 113 -41.67 -13.56 -12.72
CA ILE A 113 -41.87 -13.43 -11.26
C ILE A 113 -41.83 -14.82 -10.63
N GLN A 114 -41.36 -14.93 -9.38
CA GLN A 114 -41.37 -16.20 -8.65
C GLN A 114 -42.15 -16.05 -7.34
N VAL A 115 -43.03 -16.99 -7.03
CA VAL A 115 -43.69 -17.05 -5.72
C VAL A 115 -42.97 -18.08 -4.85
N VAL A 116 -42.41 -17.62 -3.73
CA VAL A 116 -41.58 -18.45 -2.84
C VAL A 116 -42.26 -18.57 -1.48
N PHE A 117 -42.31 -19.78 -0.94
CA PHE A 117 -42.81 -20.06 0.40
C PHE A 117 -41.67 -20.13 1.42
N PHE A 118 -41.83 -19.38 2.52
CA PHE A 118 -40.94 -19.35 3.68
C PHE A 118 -41.69 -19.85 4.91
N SER A 119 -41.17 -20.88 5.57
CA SER A 119 -41.71 -21.38 6.83
C SER A 119 -41.35 -20.45 8.00
N GLU A 120 -42.14 -20.47 9.07
CA GLU A 120 -41.80 -19.78 10.32
C GLU A 120 -40.36 -20.09 10.78
N GLY A 121 -39.62 -19.04 11.16
CA GLY A 121 -38.22 -19.12 11.59
C GLY A 121 -37.17 -19.14 10.47
N SER A 122 -37.57 -19.19 9.20
CA SER A 122 -36.63 -19.12 8.07
C SER A 122 -36.17 -17.69 7.78
N ALA A 123 -34.90 -17.52 7.42
CA ALA A 123 -34.35 -16.21 7.07
C ALA A 123 -34.61 -15.89 5.59
N LEU A 124 -35.21 -14.74 5.31
CA LEU A 124 -35.40 -14.20 3.97
C LEU A 124 -34.06 -13.71 3.39
N VAL A 125 -33.36 -12.88 4.16
CA VAL A 125 -32.02 -12.36 3.87
C VAL A 125 -31.27 -12.23 5.19
N ARG A 126 -30.00 -12.63 5.23
CA ARG A 126 -29.11 -12.40 6.38
C ARG A 126 -28.33 -11.11 6.23
N LYS A 127 -27.88 -10.55 7.35
CA LYS A 127 -26.97 -9.41 7.38
C LYS A 127 -25.72 -9.70 6.53
N GLY A 128 -25.40 -8.80 5.61
CA GLY A 128 -24.29 -8.94 4.66
C GLY A 128 -24.62 -9.73 3.38
N GLU A 129 -25.80 -10.36 3.28
CA GLU A 129 -26.24 -10.99 2.03
C GLU A 129 -26.87 -9.94 1.09
N ARG A 130 -26.69 -10.15 -0.22
CA ARG A 130 -27.34 -9.34 -1.24
C ARG A 130 -28.76 -9.81 -1.49
N TYR A 131 -29.66 -8.87 -1.74
CA TYR A 131 -31.01 -9.17 -2.17
C TYR A 131 -30.97 -9.79 -3.57
N ALA A 132 -31.69 -10.89 -3.77
CA ALA A 132 -31.85 -11.49 -5.10
C ALA A 132 -32.72 -10.63 -6.03
N GLY A 133 -33.45 -9.66 -5.46
CA GLY A 133 -34.36 -8.78 -6.17
C GLY A 133 -35.26 -7.99 -5.22
N VAL A 134 -36.36 -7.48 -5.74
CA VAL A 134 -37.44 -6.93 -4.90
C VAL A 134 -38.32 -8.06 -4.41
N TYR A 135 -38.66 -8.03 -3.12
CA TYR A 135 -39.62 -8.91 -2.50
C TYR A 135 -40.91 -8.15 -2.22
N TYR A 136 -42.06 -8.71 -2.59
CA TYR A 136 -43.38 -8.21 -2.20
C TYR A 136 -44.09 -9.27 -1.36
N ILE A 137 -44.51 -8.90 -0.14
CA ILE A 137 -45.09 -9.85 0.81
C ILE A 137 -46.58 -10.02 0.50
N LEU A 138 -46.95 -11.20 -0.02
CA LEU A 138 -48.33 -11.52 -0.37
C LEU A 138 -49.14 -11.88 0.88
N THR A 139 -48.56 -12.68 1.78
CA THR A 139 -49.16 -13.10 3.06
C THR A 139 -48.06 -13.42 4.08
N GLY A 140 -48.34 -13.18 5.37
CA GLY A 140 -47.42 -13.43 6.47
C GLY A 140 -46.69 -12.19 6.98
N SER A 141 -45.69 -12.37 7.84
CA SER A 141 -44.93 -11.28 8.47
C SER A 141 -43.47 -11.67 8.74
N PHE A 142 -42.58 -10.67 8.72
CA PHE A 142 -41.14 -10.85 8.96
C PHE A 142 -40.64 -9.91 10.05
N ASP A 143 -39.82 -10.43 10.97
CA ASP A 143 -39.09 -9.64 11.96
C ASP A 143 -37.77 -9.15 11.38
N VAL A 144 -37.47 -7.86 11.58
CA VAL A 144 -36.16 -7.25 11.30
C VAL A 144 -35.34 -7.23 12.58
N ARG A 145 -34.21 -7.94 12.58
CA ARG A 145 -33.32 -8.09 13.74
C ARG A 145 -31.94 -7.52 13.42
N ALA A 146 -31.39 -6.76 14.37
CA ALA A 146 -29.98 -6.37 14.31
C ALA A 146 -29.11 -7.52 14.84
N SER A 147 -28.15 -7.97 14.04
CA SER A 147 -27.14 -8.92 14.52
C SER A 147 -26.07 -8.18 15.33
N GLU A 148 -26.00 -8.45 16.63
CA GLU A 148 -24.80 -8.17 17.44
C GLU A 148 -23.71 -9.22 17.17
N GLU A 149 -22.45 -8.81 17.33
CA GLU A 149 -21.27 -9.66 17.27
C GLU A 149 -21.23 -10.63 18.46
N GLN A 150 -21.13 -11.93 18.17
CA GLN A 150 -20.89 -13.07 19.06
C GLN A 150 -21.61 -13.10 20.44
N PRO A 151 -22.40 -14.15 20.75
CA PRO A 151 -22.88 -14.34 22.11
C PRO A 151 -21.68 -14.70 22.99
N THR A 152 -21.21 -13.74 23.80
CA THR A 152 -20.40 -14.06 24.97
C THR A 152 -21.26 -14.95 25.86
N VAL A 153 -20.75 -16.14 26.16
CA VAL A 153 -21.43 -17.16 26.96
C VAL A 153 -21.47 -16.69 28.42
N THR A 154 -22.41 -15.78 28.72
CA THR A 154 -22.88 -15.53 30.09
C THR A 154 -24.30 -14.95 30.04
N ASP A 155 -25.22 -15.77 30.54
CA ASP A 155 -26.53 -15.45 31.11
C ASP A 155 -27.70 -14.90 30.26
N SER A 156 -28.71 -15.77 30.21
CA SER A 156 -30.15 -15.49 30.24
C SER A 156 -30.78 -14.76 29.04
N GLY A 157 -31.26 -15.55 28.07
CA GLY A 157 -32.61 -15.43 27.49
C GLY A 157 -33.10 -14.06 26.99
N LYS A 158 -32.22 -13.11 26.66
CA LYS A 158 -32.63 -11.87 26.02
C LYS A 158 -32.97 -12.16 24.56
N ALA A 159 -34.27 -12.20 24.27
CA ALA A 159 -34.80 -12.22 22.92
C ALA A 159 -34.11 -11.11 22.11
N HIS A 160 -33.61 -11.47 20.92
CA HIS A 160 -33.05 -10.52 19.96
C HIS A 160 -34.00 -9.32 19.83
N ALA A 161 -33.51 -8.10 20.05
CA ALA A 161 -34.32 -6.91 19.95
C ALA A 161 -34.85 -6.77 18.51
N VAL A 162 -36.15 -7.00 18.32
CA VAL A 162 -36.84 -6.77 17.05
C VAL A 162 -36.87 -5.27 16.82
N GLN A 163 -36.18 -4.80 15.78
CA GLN A 163 -36.09 -3.38 15.45
C GLN A 163 -37.23 -2.91 14.55
N GLY A 164 -37.86 -3.83 13.82
CA GLY A 164 -38.99 -3.54 12.94
C GLY A 164 -39.78 -4.79 12.57
N LEU A 165 -41.03 -4.59 12.16
CA LEU A 165 -41.93 -5.62 11.66
C LEU A 165 -42.29 -5.27 10.21
N ILE A 166 -42.19 -6.25 9.32
CA ILE A 166 -42.64 -6.13 7.93
C ILE A 166 -43.93 -6.92 7.79
N GLU A 167 -44.98 -6.26 7.30
CA GLU A 167 -46.33 -6.82 7.22
C GLU A 167 -46.75 -7.12 5.78
N GLN A 168 -47.94 -7.70 5.64
CA GLN A 168 -48.53 -8.00 4.34
C GLN A 168 -48.72 -6.72 3.51
N GLY A 169 -48.30 -6.75 2.26
CA GLY A 169 -48.40 -5.62 1.33
C GLY A 169 -47.15 -4.73 1.28
N ASP A 170 -46.17 -4.97 2.16
CA ASP A 170 -44.89 -4.28 2.12
C ASP A 170 -43.99 -4.80 1.00
N ILE A 171 -43.17 -3.89 0.49
CA ILE A 171 -42.12 -4.15 -0.49
C ILE A 171 -40.77 -4.09 0.23
N VAL A 172 -39.85 -5.01 -0.07
CA VAL A 172 -38.56 -5.14 0.61
C VAL A 172 -37.45 -5.33 -0.44
N GLY A 173 -36.23 -4.91 -0.13
CA GLY A 173 -35.08 -5.01 -1.02
C GLY A 173 -34.90 -3.85 -2.01
N TYR A 174 -35.83 -2.88 -2.02
CA TYR A 174 -35.71 -1.67 -2.84
C TYR A 174 -34.50 -0.79 -2.46
N HIS A 175 -34.10 -0.76 -1.19
CA HIS A 175 -32.88 -0.08 -0.74
C HIS A 175 -31.61 -0.69 -1.36
N SER A 176 -31.54 -2.03 -1.47
CA SER A 176 -30.42 -2.74 -2.07
C SER A 176 -30.32 -2.54 -3.59
N LEU A 177 -31.41 -2.11 -4.24
CA LEU A 177 -31.40 -1.83 -5.68
C LEU A 177 -30.96 -0.40 -5.99
N LEU A 178 -31.31 0.55 -5.12
CA LEU A 178 -30.88 1.95 -5.24
C LEU A 178 -29.40 2.10 -4.90
N ASP A 179 -29.00 1.56 -3.75
CA ASP A 179 -27.66 1.76 -3.22
C ASP A 179 -26.72 0.61 -3.55
N ASN A 180 -27.19 -0.47 -4.20
CA ASN A 180 -26.45 -1.73 -4.40
C ASN A 180 -25.96 -2.41 -3.09
N ASN A 181 -26.43 -1.95 -1.92
CA ASN A 181 -25.92 -2.37 -0.62
C ASN A 181 -26.40 -3.77 -0.21
N THR A 182 -25.63 -4.42 0.66
CA THR A 182 -26.05 -5.67 1.33
C THR A 182 -27.07 -5.39 2.43
N SER A 183 -27.80 -6.41 2.87
CA SER A 183 -28.74 -6.23 3.98
C SER A 183 -28.02 -5.84 5.26
N MET A 184 -28.44 -4.77 5.91
CA MET A 184 -27.93 -4.36 7.23
C MET A 184 -28.51 -5.21 8.38
N TYR A 185 -29.61 -5.89 8.12
CA TYR A 185 -30.40 -6.60 9.13
C TYR A 185 -30.68 -8.05 8.71
N ASP A 186 -30.91 -8.90 9.70
CA ASP A 186 -31.47 -10.22 9.49
C ASP A 186 -32.99 -10.10 9.39
N MET A 187 -33.57 -10.66 8.33
CA MET A 187 -35.02 -10.71 8.14
C MET A 187 -35.50 -12.15 8.32
N VAL A 188 -36.28 -12.42 9.36
CA VAL A 188 -36.71 -13.78 9.72
C VAL A 188 -38.23 -13.86 9.67
N ALA A 189 -38.76 -14.89 9.01
CA ALA A 189 -40.19 -15.15 8.92
C ALA A 189 -40.75 -15.41 10.32
N ARG A 190 -41.73 -14.61 10.74
CA ARG A 190 -42.44 -14.76 12.01
C ARG A 190 -43.62 -15.74 11.89
N SER A 191 -44.15 -15.87 10.68
CA SER A 191 -45.20 -16.83 10.33
C SER A 191 -44.88 -17.45 8.98
N ASP A 192 -45.54 -18.55 8.65
CA ASP A 192 -45.55 -19.08 7.29
C ASP A 192 -45.97 -17.97 6.31
N SER A 193 -45.10 -17.66 5.35
CA SER A 193 -45.20 -16.47 4.51
C SER A 193 -45.00 -16.81 3.04
N PHE A 194 -45.85 -16.25 2.18
CA PHE A 194 -45.67 -16.29 0.73
C PHE A 194 -45.19 -14.94 0.23
N ILE A 195 -44.12 -14.95 -0.54
CA ILE A 195 -43.54 -13.74 -1.13
C ILE A 195 -43.46 -13.85 -2.65
N CYS A 196 -43.60 -12.71 -3.31
CA CYS A 196 -43.40 -12.53 -4.73
C CYS A 196 -41.99 -11.92 -4.93
N VAL A 197 -41.16 -12.55 -5.76
CA VAL A 197 -39.79 -12.14 -6.04
C VAL A 197 -39.70 -11.68 -7.48
N LEU A 198 -39.26 -10.43 -7.68
CA LEU A 198 -38.85 -9.94 -8.99
C LEU A 198 -37.31 -9.92 -9.04
N PRO A 199 -36.66 -10.72 -9.90
CA PRO A 199 -35.20 -10.80 -9.97
C PRO A 199 -34.53 -9.47 -10.32
N ARG A 200 -33.36 -9.23 -9.73
CA ARG A 200 -32.58 -7.99 -9.91
C ARG A 200 -32.25 -7.67 -11.36
N GLU A 201 -31.93 -8.67 -12.18
CA GLU A 201 -31.60 -8.49 -13.60
C GLU A 201 -32.75 -7.86 -14.39
N LYS A 202 -33.99 -8.27 -14.09
CA LYS A 202 -35.19 -7.73 -14.74
C LYS A 202 -35.55 -6.34 -14.21
N ILE A 203 -35.30 -6.08 -12.93
CA ILE A 203 -35.48 -4.73 -12.37
C ILE A 203 -34.53 -3.76 -13.08
N ARG A 204 -33.28 -4.14 -13.34
CA ARG A 204 -32.35 -3.31 -14.12
C ARG A 204 -32.89 -2.99 -15.52
N ILE A 205 -33.42 -4.00 -16.22
CA ILE A 205 -34.06 -3.81 -17.53
C ILE A 205 -35.27 -2.86 -17.42
N LEU A 206 -36.08 -3.02 -16.37
CA LEU A 206 -37.21 -2.15 -16.09
C LEU A 206 -36.78 -0.72 -15.74
N THR A 207 -35.77 -0.50 -14.92
CA THR A 207 -35.30 0.85 -14.55
C THR A 207 -34.62 1.54 -15.72
N ALA A 208 -33.87 0.81 -16.55
CA ALA A 208 -33.25 1.34 -17.76
C ALA A 208 -34.30 1.85 -18.76
N LYS A 209 -35.43 1.13 -18.91
CA LYS A 209 -36.54 1.54 -19.77
C LYS A 209 -37.51 2.53 -19.10
N PHE A 210 -37.66 2.45 -17.78
CA PHE A 210 -38.59 3.25 -16.99
C PHE A 210 -37.92 3.85 -15.75
N PRO A 211 -37.34 5.05 -15.88
CA PRO A 211 -36.77 5.76 -14.74
C PRO A 211 -37.78 6.08 -13.61
N LEU A 212 -39.09 6.05 -13.90
CA LEU A 212 -40.14 6.26 -12.90
C LEU A 212 -40.12 5.21 -11.77
N VAL A 213 -39.72 3.98 -12.09
CA VAL A 213 -39.59 2.90 -11.10
C VAL A 213 -38.54 3.27 -10.05
N LEU A 214 -37.39 3.79 -10.51
CA LEU A 214 -36.32 4.27 -9.64
C LEU A 214 -36.80 5.43 -8.76
N HIS A 215 -37.53 6.39 -9.34
CA HIS A 215 -38.09 7.52 -8.59
C HIS A 215 -39.07 7.07 -7.51
N THR A 216 -39.91 6.07 -7.79
CA THR A 216 -40.87 5.53 -6.83
C THR A 216 -40.17 4.81 -5.68
N MET A 217 -39.12 4.05 -5.97
CA MET A 217 -38.28 3.43 -4.94
C MET A 217 -37.57 4.49 -4.08
N ALA A 218 -36.94 5.49 -4.71
CA ALA A 218 -36.22 6.56 -4.02
C ALA A 218 -37.16 7.38 -3.12
N ARG A 219 -38.37 7.69 -3.61
CA ARG A 219 -39.39 8.36 -2.81
C ARG A 219 -39.79 7.57 -1.57
N ARG A 220 -39.99 6.24 -1.70
CA ARG A 220 -40.30 5.39 -0.54
C ARG A 220 -39.16 5.40 0.49
N VAL A 221 -37.90 5.33 0.05
CA VAL A 221 -36.75 5.48 0.95
C VAL A 221 -36.80 6.83 1.66
N ALA A 222 -36.99 7.92 0.93
CA ALA A 222 -37.05 9.26 1.49
C ALA A 222 -38.21 9.44 2.50
N GLU A 223 -39.37 8.81 2.26
CA GLU A 223 -40.50 8.82 3.18
C GLU A 223 -40.24 8.00 4.46
N THR A 224 -39.41 6.95 4.39
CA THR A 224 -38.99 6.15 5.56
C THR A 224 -37.88 6.79 6.40
N LEU A 225 -37.15 7.77 5.86
CA LEU A 225 -36.05 8.42 6.58
C LEU A 225 -36.56 9.40 7.66
N PRO A 226 -35.99 9.37 8.88
CA PRO A 226 -36.27 10.34 9.93
C PRO A 226 -36.16 11.80 9.43
N SER A 227 -37.01 12.69 9.95
CA SER A 227 -36.98 14.12 9.60
C SER A 227 -35.61 14.75 9.86
N LEU A 228 -34.92 14.33 10.92
CA LEU A 228 -33.57 14.79 11.22
C LEU A 228 -32.57 14.44 10.11
N LEU A 229 -32.56 13.19 9.63
CA LEU A 229 -31.63 12.78 8.56
C LEU A 229 -31.89 13.53 7.26
N ARG A 230 -33.17 13.80 6.94
CA ARG A 230 -33.53 14.62 5.78
C ARG A 230 -33.07 16.08 5.92
N LEU A 231 -33.16 16.65 7.13
CA LEU A 231 -32.66 18.01 7.41
C LEU A 231 -31.13 18.07 7.34
N VAL A 232 -30.45 17.05 7.85
CA VAL A 232 -28.99 16.92 7.77
C VAL A 232 -28.55 16.80 6.32
N ASP A 233 -29.16 15.91 5.54
CA ASP A 233 -28.86 15.72 4.12
C ASP A 233 -29.05 17.00 3.31
N PHE A 234 -30.15 17.73 3.56
CA PHE A 234 -30.39 19.04 2.94
C PHE A 234 -29.35 20.10 3.33
N ALA A 235 -28.77 20.00 4.52
CA ALA A 235 -27.84 20.99 5.06
C ALA A 235 -26.36 20.65 4.83
N ILE A 236 -26.06 19.46 4.31
CA ILE A 236 -24.74 19.01 3.88
C ILE A 236 -24.61 19.27 2.37
N ASP A 237 -23.52 19.91 1.96
CA ASP A 237 -23.18 20.04 0.55
C ASP A 237 -22.22 18.93 0.15
N TRP A 238 -22.58 18.16 -0.88
CA TRP A 238 -21.81 17.02 -1.37
C TRP A 238 -21.10 17.43 -2.66
N THR A 239 -19.78 17.56 -2.60
CA THR A 239 -18.98 18.02 -3.73
C THR A 239 -18.06 16.89 -4.22
N PRO A 240 -18.24 16.42 -5.47
CA PRO A 240 -17.28 15.53 -6.10
C PRO A 240 -16.08 16.35 -6.59
N TYR A 241 -14.88 15.84 -6.34
CA TYR A 241 -13.62 16.38 -6.81
C TYR A 241 -12.93 15.37 -7.69
N THR A 242 -12.42 15.85 -8.83
CA THR A 242 -11.61 15.05 -9.74
C THR A 242 -10.15 15.00 -9.29
N THR A 243 -9.38 14.03 -9.79
CA THR A 243 -7.96 13.88 -9.45
C THR A 243 -7.17 15.16 -9.76
N GLY A 244 -6.42 15.66 -8.78
CA GLY A 244 -5.60 16.88 -8.89
C GLY A 244 -6.38 18.18 -8.72
N GLU A 245 -7.70 18.14 -8.59
CA GLU A 245 -8.52 19.31 -8.36
C GLU A 245 -8.27 19.89 -6.96
N THR A 246 -8.20 21.22 -6.87
CA THR A 246 -8.02 21.90 -5.60
C THR A 246 -9.36 22.00 -4.89
N ILE A 247 -9.40 21.54 -3.64
CA ILE A 247 -10.58 21.57 -2.80
C ILE A 247 -10.76 23.00 -2.32
N GLU A 248 -11.75 23.69 -2.89
CA GLU A 248 -12.09 25.07 -2.55
C GLU A 248 -12.62 25.12 -1.11
N ARG A 249 -11.82 25.70 -0.19
CA ARG A 249 -12.20 25.82 1.21
C ARG A 249 -13.13 27.00 1.41
N ARG A 250 -14.41 26.69 1.65
CA ARG A 250 -15.39 27.68 2.12
C ARG A 250 -15.00 28.13 3.54
N ARG A 251 -15.07 29.44 3.81
CA ARG A 251 -14.84 29.98 5.16
C ARG A 251 -15.86 29.38 6.13
N SER A 252 -15.39 29.00 7.32
CA SER A 252 -16.22 28.49 8.41
C SER A 252 -17.04 27.23 8.06
N SER A 253 -16.46 26.29 7.28
CA SER A 253 -17.04 24.97 7.06
C SER A 253 -16.16 23.84 7.59
N LEU A 254 -16.79 22.82 8.16
CA LEU A 254 -16.19 21.54 8.46
C LEU A 254 -16.30 20.66 7.22
N SER A 255 -15.19 20.10 6.75
CA SER A 255 -15.17 19.23 5.58
C SER A 255 -14.79 17.81 5.99
N VAL A 256 -15.54 16.83 5.51
CA VAL A 256 -15.36 15.41 5.81
C VAL A 256 -15.12 14.66 4.52
N VAL A 257 -14.05 13.87 4.45
CA VAL A 257 -13.79 13.01 3.28
C VAL A 257 -14.70 11.79 3.36
N LEU A 258 -15.66 11.68 2.45
CA LEU A 258 -16.60 10.56 2.41
C LEU A 258 -16.05 9.39 1.59
N LYS A 259 -15.42 9.73 0.46
CA LYS A 259 -14.80 8.78 -0.47
C LYS A 259 -13.52 9.40 -1.02
N GLY A 260 -12.56 8.55 -1.37
CA GLY A 260 -11.31 8.96 -2.00
C GLY A 260 -10.21 9.29 -0.99
N ARG A 261 -9.24 10.07 -1.44
CA ARG A 261 -8.05 10.44 -0.68
C ARG A 261 -7.61 11.84 -1.10
N CYS A 262 -7.28 12.67 -0.13
CA CYS A 262 -6.88 14.06 -0.38
C CYS A 262 -5.51 14.33 0.22
N ARG A 263 -4.75 15.25 -0.35
CA ARG A 263 -3.51 15.75 0.24
C ARG A 263 -3.61 17.23 0.53
N MET A 264 -3.03 17.63 1.65
CA MET A 264 -3.09 18.98 2.15
C MET A 264 -1.69 19.52 2.38
N LYS A 265 -1.42 20.70 1.85
CA LYS A 265 -0.13 21.39 1.94
C LYS A 265 -0.25 22.62 2.84
N MET A 266 0.70 22.77 3.76
CA MET A 266 0.82 23.95 4.62
C MET A 266 1.43 25.12 3.85
N ALA A 267 0.95 26.35 4.09
CA ALA A 267 1.46 27.57 3.46
C ALA A 267 2.87 27.95 3.97
N ASP A 268 3.16 27.74 5.26
CA ASP A 268 4.38 28.25 5.91
C ASP A 268 5.57 27.28 5.96
N SER A 269 5.40 26.02 5.53
CA SER A 269 6.48 25.03 5.52
C SER A 269 6.48 24.26 4.20
N SER A 270 7.55 24.42 3.41
CA SER A 270 7.73 23.81 2.10
C SER A 270 7.79 22.27 2.11
N ALA A 271 7.81 21.60 3.27
CA ALA A 271 8.22 20.21 3.38
C ALA A 271 7.19 19.22 3.98
N GLN A 272 6.06 19.66 4.54
CA GLN A 272 5.09 18.72 5.15
C GLN A 272 3.73 18.77 4.44
N GLU A 273 3.49 17.72 3.64
CA GLU A 273 2.20 17.41 3.07
C GLU A 273 1.49 16.37 3.95
N GLU A 274 0.20 16.58 4.22
CA GLU A 274 -0.65 15.74 5.07
C GLU A 274 -1.65 14.99 4.18
N GLU A 275 -1.73 13.66 4.29
CA GLU A 275 -2.74 12.86 3.58
C GLU A 275 -3.96 12.62 4.45
N LEU A 276 -5.14 12.82 3.87
CA LEU A 276 -6.45 12.66 4.47
C LEU A 276 -7.15 11.46 3.83
N GLN A 277 -7.67 10.58 4.67
CA GLN A 277 -8.35 9.34 4.28
C GLN A 277 -9.87 9.45 4.50
N LYS A 278 -10.61 8.45 4.05
CA LYS A 278 -12.05 8.33 4.31
C LYS A 278 -12.34 8.43 5.81
N GLY A 279 -13.28 9.30 6.17
CA GLY A 279 -13.68 9.58 7.55
C GLY A 279 -12.84 10.67 8.24
N ASP A 280 -11.70 11.08 7.67
CA ASP A 280 -10.93 12.19 8.23
C ASP A 280 -11.67 13.51 8.00
N CYS A 281 -11.55 14.39 8.98
CA CYS A 281 -12.23 15.68 9.02
C CYS A 281 -11.19 16.80 9.09
N PHE A 282 -11.37 17.85 8.29
CA PHE A 282 -10.52 19.03 8.32
C PHE A 282 -11.32 20.33 8.35
N GLY A 283 -10.68 21.40 8.82
CA GLY A 283 -11.33 22.70 9.03
C GLY A 283 -11.95 22.86 10.42
N ILE A 284 -11.87 21.85 11.29
CA ILE A 284 -12.40 21.94 12.66
C ILE A 284 -11.71 23.03 13.49
N GLN A 285 -10.40 23.21 13.35
CA GLN A 285 -9.68 24.29 14.03
C GLN A 285 -10.17 25.66 13.56
N GLN A 286 -10.42 25.84 12.27
CA GLN A 286 -10.94 27.08 11.69
C GLN A 286 -12.37 27.35 12.16
N LEU A 287 -13.17 26.29 12.34
CA LEU A 287 -14.53 26.38 12.88
C LEU A 287 -14.55 26.97 14.30
N PHE A 288 -13.55 26.66 15.14
CA PHE A 288 -13.49 27.10 16.53
C PHE A 288 -12.61 28.34 16.77
N LEU A 289 -11.57 28.54 15.95
CA LEU A 289 -10.57 29.60 16.14
C LEU A 289 -10.81 30.82 15.24
N ASP A 290 -11.73 30.75 14.27
CA ASP A 290 -12.04 31.83 13.31
C ASP A 290 -10.80 32.42 12.61
N GLU A 291 -9.80 31.57 12.36
CA GLU A 291 -8.55 31.91 11.65
C GLU A 291 -8.64 31.59 10.15
N GLU A 292 -7.91 32.35 9.32
CA GLU A 292 -7.77 32.04 7.90
C GLU A 292 -7.02 30.70 7.71
N PRO A 293 -7.43 29.86 6.73
CA PRO A 293 -6.84 28.53 6.58
C PRO A 293 -5.38 28.64 6.12
N PRO A 294 -4.39 28.13 6.88
CA PRO A 294 -2.99 28.15 6.45
C PRO A 294 -2.68 27.02 5.45
N LYS A 295 -3.68 26.39 4.81
CA LYS A 295 -3.51 25.10 4.11
C LYS A 295 -4.32 25.01 2.80
N THR A 296 -3.69 24.65 1.68
CA THR A 296 -4.37 24.25 0.42
C THR A 296 -4.54 22.74 0.38
N ALA A 297 -5.69 22.23 -0.06
CA ALA A 297 -5.94 20.79 -0.18
C ALA A 297 -6.31 20.44 -1.63
N TYR A 298 -5.89 19.27 -2.10
CA TYR A 298 -6.20 18.76 -3.43
C TYR A 298 -6.53 17.26 -3.36
N ALA A 299 -7.35 16.79 -4.30
CA ALA A 299 -7.71 15.37 -4.38
C ALA A 299 -6.58 14.55 -5.03
N ILE A 300 -6.19 13.41 -4.43
CA ILE A 300 -5.20 12.47 -4.99
C ILE A 300 -5.87 11.52 -5.98
N ARG A 301 -7.12 11.15 -5.70
CA ARG A 301 -8.02 10.34 -6.54
C ARG A 301 -9.42 10.96 -6.56
N PRO A 302 -10.35 10.54 -7.43
CA PRO A 302 -11.73 11.04 -7.40
C PRO A 302 -12.28 10.90 -5.98
N SER A 303 -12.61 12.03 -5.37
CA SER A 303 -12.94 12.13 -3.95
C SER A 303 -14.26 12.86 -3.78
N GLU A 304 -15.06 12.40 -2.83
CA GLU A 304 -16.32 13.04 -2.46
C GLU A 304 -16.17 13.61 -1.07
N ILE A 305 -16.47 14.90 -0.92
CA ILE A 305 -16.32 15.62 0.34
C ILE A 305 -17.67 16.18 0.74
N ALA A 306 -18.02 15.96 2.01
CA ALA A 306 -19.17 16.61 2.63
C ALA A 306 -18.71 17.91 3.30
N HIS A 307 -19.34 19.03 2.93
CA HIS A 307 -19.13 20.31 3.58
C HIS A 307 -20.30 20.65 4.50
N ILE A 308 -20.00 20.80 5.78
CA ILE A 308 -20.94 21.21 6.83
C ILE A 308 -20.64 22.67 7.17
N GLN A 309 -21.58 23.56 6.90
CA GLN A 309 -21.45 24.98 7.25
C GLN A 309 -21.54 25.19 8.76
N PHE A 310 -20.88 26.23 9.30
CA PHE A 310 -20.92 26.56 10.73
C PHE A 310 -22.35 26.69 11.27
N GLY A 311 -23.24 27.37 10.55
CA GLY A 311 -24.64 27.51 10.97
C GLY A 311 -25.36 26.17 11.10
N THR A 312 -25.11 25.25 10.17
CA THR A 312 -25.64 23.87 10.23
C THR A 312 -25.08 23.13 11.43
N TYR A 313 -23.77 23.20 11.65
CA TYR A 313 -23.12 22.56 12.79
C TYR A 313 -23.65 23.10 14.13
N GLN A 314 -23.87 24.40 14.24
CA GLN A 314 -24.44 25.03 15.43
C GLN A 314 -25.89 24.57 15.67
N ALA A 315 -26.71 24.51 14.62
CA ALA A 315 -28.08 23.99 14.71
C ALA A 315 -28.10 22.51 15.14
N LEU A 316 -27.21 21.69 14.57
CA LEU A 316 -27.06 20.28 14.96
C LEU A 316 -26.60 20.12 16.41
N SER A 317 -25.71 21.00 16.87
CA SER A 317 -25.25 21.01 18.26
C SER A 317 -26.37 21.31 19.25
N LEU A 318 -27.39 22.09 18.84
CA LEU A 318 -28.55 22.41 19.67
C LEU A 318 -29.62 21.32 19.63
N LEU A 319 -29.84 20.69 18.46
CA LEU A 319 -30.84 19.64 18.29
C LEU A 319 -30.37 18.29 18.84
N GLU A 320 -29.15 17.88 18.49
CA GLU A 320 -28.58 16.58 18.82
C GLU A 320 -27.10 16.72 19.22
N PRO A 321 -26.82 17.10 20.48
CA PRO A 321 -25.45 17.40 20.93
C PRO A 321 -24.50 16.19 20.83
N HIS A 322 -25.03 14.96 20.86
CA HIS A 322 -24.24 13.74 20.69
C HIS A 322 -23.60 13.63 19.30
N VAL A 323 -24.31 14.07 18.24
CA VAL A 323 -23.80 14.03 16.87
C VAL A 323 -22.70 15.06 16.69
N ALA A 324 -22.92 16.28 17.17
CA ALA A 324 -21.93 17.35 17.10
C ALA A 324 -20.64 17.00 17.86
N LEU A 325 -20.76 16.43 19.08
CA LEU A 325 -19.61 15.95 19.84
C LEU A 325 -18.86 14.83 19.12
N SER A 326 -19.56 13.95 18.41
CA SER A 326 -18.93 12.87 17.65
C SER A 326 -18.13 13.42 16.47
N LEU A 327 -18.69 14.36 15.71
CA LEU A 327 -17.97 15.08 14.65
C LEU A 327 -16.77 15.86 15.21
N ALA A 328 -16.95 16.51 16.36
CA ALA A 328 -15.86 17.24 17.02
C ALA A 328 -14.72 16.31 17.46
N ARG A 329 -15.04 15.14 18.01
CA ARG A 329 -14.07 14.11 18.38
C ARG A 329 -13.31 13.58 17.18
N ILE A 330 -14.01 13.29 16.06
CA ILE A 330 -13.36 12.82 14.83
C ILE A 330 -12.39 13.87 14.31
N GLY A 331 -12.80 15.15 14.23
CA GLY A 331 -11.90 16.23 13.81
C GLY A 331 -10.74 16.48 14.79
N ALA A 332 -10.98 16.36 16.10
CA ALA A 332 -9.93 16.49 17.11
C ALA A 332 -8.93 15.33 17.03
N MET A 333 -9.39 14.09 16.80
CA MET A 333 -8.52 12.93 16.59
C MET A 333 -7.70 13.04 15.32
N SER A 334 -8.32 13.51 14.22
CA SER A 334 -7.61 13.81 12.97
C SER A 334 -6.52 14.87 13.20
N SER A 335 -6.83 15.92 13.97
CA SER A 335 -5.87 16.98 14.32
C SER A 335 -4.81 16.53 15.33
N ALA A 336 -5.11 15.57 16.22
CA ALA A 336 -4.18 15.06 17.22
C ALA A 336 -3.11 14.14 16.60
N ARG A 337 -3.45 13.37 15.54
CA ARG A 337 -2.45 12.69 14.69
C ARG A 337 -1.43 13.69 14.15
N THR A 338 -1.88 14.88 13.77
CA THR A 338 -1.04 16.00 13.28
C THR A 338 -0.23 16.69 14.39
N ILE A 339 -0.76 16.78 15.61
CA ILE A 339 -0.06 17.44 16.73
C ILE A 339 1.00 16.50 17.31
N ASN A 340 0.73 15.20 17.47
CA ASN A 340 1.74 14.28 17.98
C ASN A 340 2.97 14.19 17.05
N SER A 341 2.79 14.18 15.72
CA SER A 341 3.94 14.25 14.80
C SER A 341 4.75 15.56 14.95
N ARG A 342 4.10 16.68 15.30
CA ARG A 342 4.79 17.96 15.55
C ARG A 342 5.68 17.99 16.79
N TRP A 343 5.31 17.28 17.88
CA TRP A 343 6.02 17.41 19.17
C TRP A 343 7.02 16.28 19.45
N THR A 344 6.81 15.06 18.94
CA THR A 344 7.77 13.96 19.16
C THR A 344 8.91 13.91 18.14
N GLU A 345 8.74 14.48 16.94
CA GLU A 345 9.75 14.39 15.86
C GLU A 345 10.63 15.65 15.72
N ALA A 346 10.26 16.76 16.36
CA ALA A 346 11.06 17.99 16.33
C ALA A 346 12.45 17.87 16.98
N GLU A 347 12.69 16.85 17.82
CA GLU A 347 14.00 16.60 18.43
C GLU A 347 14.86 15.59 17.65
N ILE A 348 14.30 14.90 16.64
CA ILE A 348 15.00 13.84 15.89
C ILE A 348 14.67 13.94 14.40
N SER A 349 15.35 14.88 13.74
CA SER A 349 15.49 14.96 12.27
C SER A 349 14.23 15.33 11.46
N ASP A 350 14.43 16.11 10.39
CA ASP A 350 13.53 16.41 9.27
C ASP A 350 12.95 15.17 8.52
N ALA A 351 12.85 14.00 9.16
CA ALA A 351 12.32 12.80 8.55
C ALA A 351 10.78 12.89 8.43
N PRO A 352 10.20 12.68 7.25
CA PRO A 352 8.76 12.64 7.08
C PRO A 352 8.15 11.45 7.86
N PRO A 353 6.88 11.56 8.27
CA PRO A 353 6.18 10.50 9.00
C PRO A 353 6.23 9.18 8.23
N PRO A 354 6.12 8.03 8.93
CA PRO A 354 6.03 6.73 8.29
C PRO A 354 4.91 6.70 7.25
N ARG A 355 5.15 5.96 6.17
CA ARG A 355 4.25 5.92 5.00
C ARG A 355 2.83 5.58 5.44
N PRO A 356 1.81 6.35 5.05
CA PRO A 356 0.44 6.10 5.48
C PRO A 356 -0.07 4.80 4.86
N ASP A 357 -0.79 4.01 5.65
CA ASP A 357 -1.46 2.80 5.16
C ASP A 357 -2.37 3.16 3.98
N PHE A 358 -2.45 2.26 3.00
CA PHE A 358 -3.34 2.39 1.86
C PHE A 358 -4.30 1.21 1.76
N HIS A 359 -5.47 1.49 1.18
CA HIS A 359 -6.55 0.52 1.04
C HIS A 359 -6.67 -0.04 -0.37
N THR A 360 -6.18 0.69 -1.39
CA THR A 360 -6.26 0.25 -2.78
C THR A 360 -4.89 0.25 -3.47
N LEU A 361 -4.57 -0.84 -4.17
CA LEU A 361 -3.31 -1.04 -4.90
C LEU A 361 -3.61 -1.41 -6.34
N ALA A 362 -3.08 -0.68 -7.32
CA ALA A 362 -3.12 -1.11 -8.72
C ALA A 362 -1.81 -1.73 -9.14
N VAL A 363 -1.85 -2.94 -9.69
CA VAL A 363 -0.70 -3.63 -10.28
C VAL A 363 -0.88 -3.66 -11.79
N LEU A 364 0.01 -2.98 -12.51
CA LEU A 364 -0.13 -2.73 -13.94
C LEU A 364 1.06 -3.30 -14.72
N PRO A 365 0.84 -3.99 -15.86
CA PRO A 365 1.91 -4.40 -16.75
C PRO A 365 2.46 -3.18 -17.49
N LEU A 366 3.77 -3.00 -17.44
CA LEU A 366 4.47 -2.05 -18.31
C LEU A 366 4.97 -2.74 -19.59
N THR A 367 5.27 -4.04 -19.51
CA THR A 367 5.63 -4.87 -20.68
C THR A 367 4.64 -6.03 -20.85
N PRO A 368 4.28 -6.41 -22.09
CA PRO A 368 3.20 -7.37 -22.35
C PRO A 368 3.54 -8.81 -21.96
N ASP A 369 4.82 -9.11 -21.71
CA ASP A 369 5.32 -10.43 -21.34
C ASP A 369 5.27 -10.72 -19.83
N VAL A 370 4.81 -9.76 -19.03
CA VAL A 370 4.78 -9.88 -17.57
C VAL A 370 3.55 -10.67 -17.11
N PRO A 371 3.71 -11.74 -16.31
CA PRO A 371 2.59 -12.50 -15.76
C PRO A 371 2.00 -11.77 -14.54
N VAL A 372 1.27 -10.68 -14.77
CA VAL A 372 0.75 -9.81 -13.70
C VAL A 372 -0.17 -10.56 -12.73
N GLY A 373 -1.07 -11.42 -13.21
CA GLY A 373 -1.96 -12.19 -12.34
C GLY A 373 -1.21 -13.12 -11.38
N ASN A 374 -0.16 -13.80 -11.85
CA ASN A 374 0.69 -14.65 -11.01
C ASN A 374 1.46 -13.80 -9.99
N PHE A 375 2.06 -12.70 -10.45
CA PHE A 375 2.78 -11.78 -9.59
C PHE A 375 1.88 -11.22 -8.47
N THR A 376 0.66 -10.80 -8.80
CA THR A 376 -0.31 -10.27 -7.84
C THR A 376 -0.76 -11.32 -6.84
N THR A 377 -0.98 -12.55 -7.28
CA THR A 377 -1.33 -13.66 -6.39
C THR A 377 -0.22 -13.98 -5.40
N GLU A 378 1.03 -14.02 -5.86
CA GLU A 378 2.20 -14.24 -5.00
C GLU A 378 2.46 -13.05 -4.07
N LEU A 379 2.24 -11.81 -4.53
CA LEU A 379 2.31 -10.62 -3.70
C LEU A 379 1.24 -10.63 -2.60
N MET A 380 0.00 -11.02 -2.92
CA MET A 380 -1.09 -11.18 -1.94
C MET A 380 -0.70 -12.19 -0.86
N ARG A 381 -0.17 -13.36 -1.24
CA ARG A 381 0.35 -14.34 -0.26
C ARG A 381 1.44 -13.75 0.60
N ALA A 382 2.39 -13.03 0.00
CA ALA A 382 3.48 -12.39 0.74
C ALA A 382 2.99 -11.35 1.77
N ILE A 383 1.92 -10.59 1.45
CA ILE A 383 1.27 -9.62 2.35
C ILE A 383 0.59 -10.33 3.54
N ILE A 384 -0.06 -11.47 3.28
CA ILE A 384 -0.74 -12.27 4.31
C ILE A 384 0.28 -12.94 5.22
N ASP A 385 1.30 -13.58 4.65
CA ASP A 385 2.36 -14.30 5.39
C ASP A 385 3.20 -13.36 6.27
N THR A 386 3.36 -12.10 5.86
CA THR A 386 4.04 -11.08 6.68
C THR A 386 3.16 -10.56 7.82
N GLY A 387 1.89 -10.96 7.90
CA GLY A 387 0.96 -10.51 8.92
C GLY A 387 0.56 -9.04 8.77
N ILE A 388 0.80 -8.42 7.62
CA ILE A 388 0.47 -7.01 7.39
C ILE A 388 -1.05 -6.81 7.33
N LYS A 389 -1.75 -7.71 6.64
CA LYS A 389 -3.21 -7.75 6.51
C LYS A 389 -3.71 -9.18 6.69
N SER A 390 -4.93 -9.35 7.20
CA SER A 390 -5.54 -10.68 7.38
C SER A 390 -6.10 -11.22 6.06
N GLU A 391 -5.94 -12.53 5.80
CA GLU A 391 -6.38 -13.20 4.57
C GLU A 391 -7.86 -12.92 4.21
N ARG A 392 -8.76 -12.93 5.20
CA ARG A 392 -10.20 -12.73 4.98
C ARG A 392 -10.58 -11.33 4.50
N LYS A 393 -9.63 -10.40 4.46
CA LYS A 393 -9.87 -8.99 4.20
C LYS A 393 -9.06 -8.42 3.04
N VAL A 394 -8.41 -9.27 2.25
CA VAL A 394 -7.71 -8.88 1.02
C VAL A 394 -8.46 -9.44 -0.17
N ALA A 395 -8.74 -8.62 -1.17
CA ALA A 395 -9.40 -9.04 -2.41
C ALA A 395 -8.59 -8.61 -3.64
N ILE A 396 -8.55 -9.50 -4.65
CA ILE A 396 -8.00 -9.20 -5.97
C ILE A 396 -9.17 -8.98 -6.93
N LEU A 397 -9.05 -7.96 -7.78
CA LEU A 397 -10.05 -7.62 -8.77
C LEU A 397 -9.44 -7.51 -10.17
N GLU A 398 -9.90 -8.38 -11.06
CA GLU A 398 -9.57 -8.41 -12.49
C GLU A 398 -10.74 -7.91 -13.35
N SER A 399 -10.46 -7.43 -14.56
CA SER A 399 -11.47 -6.98 -15.54
C SER A 399 -12.55 -8.04 -15.79
N GLN A 400 -12.16 -9.31 -15.93
CA GLN A 400 -13.08 -10.43 -16.16
C GLN A 400 -14.08 -10.61 -15.01
N GLN A 401 -13.66 -10.38 -13.76
CA GLN A 401 -14.54 -10.53 -12.61
C GLN A 401 -15.61 -9.42 -12.57
N ILE A 402 -15.28 -8.21 -13.02
CA ILE A 402 -16.25 -7.13 -13.18
C ILE A 402 -17.23 -7.47 -14.30
N MET A 403 -16.74 -7.89 -15.46
CA MET A 403 -17.60 -8.30 -16.58
C MET A 403 -18.58 -9.42 -16.18
N ASP A 404 -18.12 -10.42 -15.41
CA ASP A 404 -18.94 -11.51 -14.89
C ASP A 404 -20.01 -11.03 -13.89
N VAL A 405 -19.71 -10.02 -13.07
CA VAL A 405 -20.64 -9.46 -12.07
C VAL A 405 -21.76 -8.65 -12.72
N PHE A 406 -21.44 -7.90 -13.78
CA PHE A 406 -22.43 -7.10 -14.51
C PHE A 406 -23.10 -7.86 -15.66
N GLY A 407 -22.57 -9.03 -16.04
CA GLY A 407 -23.12 -9.88 -17.10
C GLY A 407 -22.87 -9.32 -18.51
N VAL A 408 -21.81 -8.54 -18.69
CA VAL A 408 -21.51 -7.82 -19.94
C VAL A 408 -20.25 -8.40 -20.59
N SER A 409 -20.17 -8.34 -21.92
CA SER A 409 -19.04 -8.89 -22.68
C SER A 409 -17.87 -7.91 -22.83
N ASP A 410 -18.14 -6.62 -22.77
CA ASP A 410 -17.14 -5.55 -22.80
C ASP A 410 -17.31 -4.65 -21.56
N ILE A 411 -16.22 -4.13 -21.03
CA ILE A 411 -16.22 -3.29 -19.82
C ILE A 411 -16.66 -1.85 -20.12
N ASP A 412 -16.54 -1.43 -21.38
CA ASP A 412 -16.95 -0.12 -21.88
C ASP A 412 -18.48 0.02 -22.02
N ASP A 413 -19.18 -1.12 -22.14
CA ASP A 413 -20.65 -1.18 -22.17
C ASP A 413 -21.28 -0.93 -20.78
N ILE A 414 -20.47 -0.90 -19.71
CA ILE A 414 -20.95 -0.69 -18.34
C ILE A 414 -20.90 0.80 -17.99
N ASP A 415 -22.02 1.32 -17.45
CA ASP A 415 -22.10 2.68 -16.92
C ASP A 415 -21.01 2.96 -15.87
N ILE A 416 -20.27 4.05 -16.07
CA ILE A 416 -19.13 4.45 -15.24
C ILE A 416 -19.53 4.56 -13.76
N LEU A 417 -20.69 5.17 -13.48
CA LEU A 417 -21.17 5.35 -12.12
C LEU A 417 -21.51 4.02 -11.43
N GLU A 418 -22.04 3.03 -12.16
CA GLU A 418 -22.38 1.75 -11.56
C GLU A 418 -21.13 0.99 -11.08
N VAL A 419 -20.04 1.08 -11.86
CA VAL A 419 -18.75 0.49 -11.47
C VAL A 419 -18.18 1.24 -10.27
N ASP A 420 -18.19 2.56 -10.28
CA ASP A 420 -17.64 3.38 -9.18
C ASP A 420 -18.37 3.15 -7.84
N ILE A 421 -19.69 2.91 -7.88
CA ILE A 421 -20.48 2.54 -6.70
C ILE A 421 -20.08 1.14 -6.22
N TYR A 422 -19.97 0.18 -7.13
CA TYR A 422 -19.58 -1.18 -6.78
C TYR A 422 -18.16 -1.25 -6.18
N LEU A 423 -17.21 -0.50 -6.74
CA LEU A 423 -15.84 -0.42 -6.20
C LEU A 423 -15.82 0.20 -4.81
N ALA A 424 -16.58 1.28 -4.58
CA ALA A 424 -16.70 1.90 -3.26
C ALA A 424 -17.23 0.93 -2.20
N GLN A 425 -18.18 0.07 -2.57
CA GLN A 425 -18.71 -0.95 -1.67
C GLN A 425 -17.70 -2.04 -1.34
N LEU A 426 -16.90 -2.45 -2.32
CA LEU A 426 -15.84 -3.40 -2.07
C LEU A 426 -14.81 -2.81 -1.11
N GLU A 427 -14.41 -1.55 -1.31
CA GLU A 427 -13.52 -0.81 -0.39
C GLU A 427 -14.06 -0.77 1.06
N ASP A 428 -15.38 -0.77 1.26
CA ASP A 428 -15.98 -0.78 2.61
C ASP A 428 -15.94 -2.14 3.31
N VAL A 429 -15.83 -3.23 2.54
CA VAL A 429 -15.82 -4.60 3.07
C VAL A 429 -14.40 -5.13 3.27
N VAL A 430 -13.46 -4.71 2.41
CA VAL A 430 -12.09 -5.23 2.40
C VAL A 430 -11.10 -4.22 2.98
N ASP A 431 -10.12 -4.70 3.74
CA ASP A 431 -9.07 -3.83 4.27
C ASP A 431 -8.04 -3.47 3.18
N LEU A 432 -7.91 -4.31 2.14
CA LEU A 432 -7.03 -4.08 0.98
C LEU A 432 -7.66 -4.65 -0.30
N LEU A 433 -7.84 -3.79 -1.30
CA LEU A 433 -8.29 -4.14 -2.64
C LEU A 433 -7.12 -4.01 -3.62
N ILE A 434 -6.80 -5.08 -4.35
CA ILE A 434 -5.73 -5.09 -5.35
C ILE A 434 -6.34 -5.19 -6.74
N PHE A 435 -6.20 -4.13 -7.53
CA PHE A 435 -6.59 -4.09 -8.93
C PHE A 435 -5.49 -4.67 -9.81
N VAL A 436 -5.88 -5.56 -10.72
CA VAL A 436 -4.98 -6.13 -11.72
C VAL A 436 -5.31 -5.49 -13.06
N GLY A 437 -4.31 -4.79 -13.63
CA GLY A 437 -4.43 -4.21 -14.96
C GLY A 437 -4.35 -5.25 -16.07
N ASP A 438 -5.02 -4.95 -17.17
CA ASP A 438 -4.97 -5.75 -18.38
C ASP A 438 -3.68 -5.49 -19.15
N GLY A 439 -3.18 -6.51 -19.85
CA GLY A 439 -2.02 -6.37 -20.75
C GLY A 439 -2.30 -5.48 -21.97
N ASP A 440 -3.57 -5.25 -22.30
CA ASP A 440 -3.96 -4.31 -23.35
C ASP A 440 -3.95 -2.88 -22.81
N ALA A 441 -3.05 -2.06 -23.34
CA ALA A 441 -2.90 -0.67 -22.94
C ALA A 441 -4.13 0.19 -23.29
N HIS A 442 -4.98 -0.24 -24.22
CA HIS A 442 -6.21 0.47 -24.60
C HIS A 442 -7.42 0.15 -23.72
N SER A 443 -7.30 -0.82 -22.81
CA SER A 443 -8.40 -1.19 -21.90
C SER A 443 -8.76 0.00 -20.99
N SER A 444 -10.04 0.41 -20.99
CA SER A 444 -10.53 1.44 -20.07
C SER A 444 -10.42 1.01 -18.60
N TRP A 445 -10.32 -0.31 -18.35
CA TRP A 445 -10.06 -0.88 -17.02
C TRP A 445 -8.75 -0.37 -16.43
N ASN A 446 -7.69 -0.23 -17.24
CA ASN A 446 -6.40 0.26 -16.78
C ASN A 446 -6.50 1.70 -16.26
N GLY A 447 -7.25 2.55 -16.95
CA GLY A 447 -7.54 3.91 -16.50
C GLY A 447 -8.36 3.95 -15.20
N ARG A 448 -9.32 3.03 -15.03
CA ARG A 448 -10.09 2.88 -13.79
C ARG A 448 -9.21 2.42 -12.63
N CYS A 449 -8.32 1.45 -12.86
CA CYS A 449 -7.36 0.97 -11.87
C CYS A 449 -6.46 2.10 -11.37
N ILE A 450 -5.90 2.91 -12.29
CA ILE A 450 -5.04 4.05 -11.94
C ILE A 450 -5.82 5.11 -11.15
N SER A 451 -7.05 5.43 -11.58
CA SER A 451 -7.89 6.45 -10.93
C SER A 451 -8.28 6.09 -9.51
N HIS A 452 -8.59 4.81 -9.23
CA HIS A 452 -9.09 4.38 -7.92
C HIS A 452 -8.00 3.93 -6.95
N ALA A 453 -6.75 3.81 -7.41
CA ALA A 453 -5.63 3.33 -6.59
C ALA A 453 -4.99 4.43 -5.73
N ASP A 454 -4.79 4.12 -4.45
CA ASP A 454 -3.96 4.91 -3.53
C ASP A 454 -2.46 4.74 -3.83
N SER A 455 -2.07 3.59 -4.39
CA SER A 455 -0.71 3.33 -4.87
C SER A 455 -0.73 2.48 -6.14
N VAL A 456 0.16 2.80 -7.07
CA VAL A 456 0.35 2.11 -8.35
C VAL A 456 1.69 1.39 -8.35
N VAL A 457 1.70 0.11 -8.73
CA VAL A 457 2.88 -0.72 -8.92
C VAL A 457 2.99 -1.06 -10.40
N LEU A 458 4.02 -0.52 -11.05
CA LEU A 458 4.33 -0.81 -12.45
C LEU A 458 5.26 -2.00 -12.51
N VAL A 459 4.87 -3.05 -13.23
CA VAL A 459 5.65 -4.28 -13.31
C VAL A 459 6.24 -4.42 -14.71
N ALA A 460 7.56 -4.52 -14.80
CA ALA A 460 8.28 -4.65 -16.06
C ALA A 460 9.29 -5.80 -16.01
N ASN A 461 9.54 -6.41 -17.16
CA ASN A 461 10.64 -7.37 -17.30
C ASN A 461 11.97 -6.62 -17.46
N ALA A 462 12.90 -6.85 -16.55
CA ALA A 462 14.19 -6.16 -16.54
C ALA A 462 15.06 -6.46 -17.77
N ASN A 463 14.85 -7.61 -18.42
CA ASN A 463 15.61 -8.02 -19.61
C ASN A 463 15.14 -7.32 -20.90
N ARG A 464 14.04 -6.58 -20.85
CA ARG A 464 13.51 -5.81 -21.99
C ARG A 464 14.14 -4.42 -22.06
N PRO A 465 14.24 -3.84 -23.27
CA PRO A 465 14.66 -2.46 -23.41
C PRO A 465 13.64 -1.52 -22.74
N PRO A 466 14.10 -0.44 -22.09
CA PRO A 466 13.26 0.51 -21.35
C PRO A 466 12.56 1.52 -22.28
N GLU A 467 11.91 1.03 -23.33
CA GLU A 467 11.16 1.87 -24.26
C GLU A 467 9.88 2.40 -23.62
N LEU A 468 9.42 3.56 -24.08
CA LEU A 468 8.13 4.10 -23.68
C LEU A 468 7.03 3.31 -24.38
N THR A 469 6.10 2.80 -23.59
CA THR A 469 4.95 2.01 -24.04
C THR A 469 3.69 2.87 -24.04
N HIS A 470 2.62 2.41 -24.68
CA HIS A 470 1.35 3.13 -24.64
C HIS A 470 0.79 3.28 -23.22
N MET A 471 1.14 2.37 -22.31
CA MET A 471 0.79 2.49 -20.90
C MET A 471 1.48 3.70 -20.23
N ASP A 472 2.68 4.07 -20.68
CA ASP A 472 3.34 5.31 -20.24
C ASP A 472 2.54 6.54 -20.71
N ASP A 473 1.97 6.53 -21.93
CA ASP A 473 1.11 7.61 -22.40
C ASP A 473 -0.15 7.74 -21.54
N VAL A 474 -0.80 6.62 -21.21
CA VAL A 474 -1.98 6.60 -20.32
C VAL A 474 -1.63 7.15 -18.94
N LEU A 475 -0.52 6.71 -18.35
CA LEU A 475 -0.06 7.19 -17.04
C LEU A 475 0.31 8.69 -17.08
N LEU A 476 0.94 9.17 -18.16
CA LEU A 476 1.25 10.58 -18.34
C LEU A 476 -0.01 11.43 -18.54
N MET A 477 -0.98 10.95 -19.33
CA MET A 477 -2.27 11.62 -19.55
C MET A 477 -3.07 11.73 -18.26
N MET A 478 -3.10 10.67 -17.45
CA MET A 478 -3.79 10.65 -16.17
C MET A 478 -3.05 11.39 -15.06
N SER A 479 -1.72 11.49 -15.17
CA SER A 479 -0.83 12.13 -14.20
C SER A 479 -1.14 11.74 -12.75
N PRO A 480 -1.04 10.43 -12.40
CA PRO A 480 -1.39 9.96 -11.07
C PRO A 480 -0.59 10.74 -10.01
N LYS A 481 -1.32 11.42 -9.11
CA LYS A 481 -0.71 12.08 -7.94
C LYS A 481 -0.40 11.11 -6.81
N CYS A 482 -0.87 9.87 -6.95
CA CYS A 482 -0.62 8.78 -6.02
C CYS A 482 0.80 8.24 -6.15
N ARG A 483 1.19 7.42 -5.17
CA ARG A 483 2.54 6.84 -5.13
C ARG A 483 2.67 5.78 -6.23
N THR A 484 3.67 5.93 -7.09
CA THR A 484 3.98 5.00 -8.17
C THR A 484 5.35 4.36 -7.93
N ASP A 485 5.39 3.04 -7.77
CA ASP A 485 6.61 2.23 -7.61
C ASP A 485 6.86 1.41 -8.89
N LEU A 486 8.14 1.30 -9.28
CA LEU A 486 8.56 0.43 -10.39
C LEU A 486 9.11 -0.89 -9.85
N VAL A 487 8.60 -2.01 -10.35
CA VAL A 487 9.06 -3.35 -10.03
C VAL A 487 9.67 -3.99 -11.27
N LEU A 488 10.96 -4.26 -11.20
CA LEU A 488 11.72 -4.95 -12.24
C LEU A 488 11.81 -6.44 -11.91
N ILE A 489 11.14 -7.25 -12.72
CA ILE A 489 11.18 -8.72 -12.63
C ILE A 489 12.39 -9.24 -13.37
N HIS A 490 13.15 -10.11 -12.70
CA HIS A 490 14.30 -10.82 -13.27
C HIS A 490 13.94 -12.30 -13.49
N ASP A 491 14.28 -12.83 -14.66
CA ASP A 491 14.00 -14.23 -15.07
C ASP A 491 15.23 -15.15 -14.89
N SER A 492 16.33 -14.65 -14.34
CA SER A 492 17.60 -15.38 -14.27
C SER A 492 17.66 -16.32 -13.06
N THR A 493 17.97 -17.60 -13.31
CA THR A 493 18.28 -18.61 -12.26
C THR A 493 19.44 -18.22 -11.34
N LYS A 494 20.23 -17.21 -11.71
CA LYS A 494 21.26 -16.59 -10.86
C LYS A 494 20.81 -15.19 -10.46
N ARG A 495 20.88 -14.86 -9.17
CA ARG A 495 20.71 -13.50 -8.62
C ARG A 495 21.89 -12.61 -9.02
N ILE A 496 21.99 -12.26 -10.30
CA ILE A 496 23.03 -11.36 -10.80
C ILE A 496 22.40 -9.98 -11.01
N SER A 497 23.01 -9.00 -10.37
CA SER A 497 22.97 -7.58 -10.70
C SER A 497 22.83 -7.26 -12.20
N PRO A 498 21.70 -6.87 -12.82
CA PRO A 498 21.76 -6.40 -14.20
C PRO A 498 22.42 -5.02 -14.22
N TYR A 499 23.59 -4.94 -14.84
CA TYR A 499 24.41 -3.73 -14.81
C TYR A 499 23.86 -2.65 -15.76
N GLY A 500 23.58 -1.47 -15.22
CA GLY A 500 23.27 -0.24 -15.97
C GLY A 500 21.91 -0.22 -16.65
N VAL A 501 21.04 -1.20 -16.38
CA VAL A 501 19.71 -1.30 -17.00
C VAL A 501 18.70 -0.43 -16.27
N THR A 502 18.75 -0.42 -14.94
CA THR A 502 17.76 0.24 -14.08
C THR A 502 17.73 1.75 -14.29
N ASN A 503 18.90 2.35 -14.49
CA ASN A 503 19.00 3.78 -14.71
C ASN A 503 18.24 4.25 -15.96
N ALA A 504 18.30 3.49 -17.05
CA ALA A 504 17.59 3.82 -18.28
C ALA A 504 16.06 3.72 -18.11
N TRP A 505 15.57 2.82 -17.24
CA TRP A 505 14.17 2.79 -16.83
C TRP A 505 13.76 4.03 -16.02
N LEU A 506 14.63 4.52 -15.14
CA LEU A 506 14.36 5.69 -14.28
C LEU A 506 14.49 7.02 -15.02
N GLU A 507 15.49 7.19 -15.89
CA GLU A 507 15.71 8.41 -16.67
C GLU A 507 14.55 8.71 -17.63
N THR A 508 13.94 7.67 -18.20
CA THR A 508 12.77 7.80 -19.08
C THR A 508 11.49 8.13 -18.31
N ARG A 509 11.44 7.87 -17.00
CA ARG A 509 10.24 7.94 -16.16
C ARG A 509 10.49 8.75 -14.89
N THR A 510 10.91 10.00 -15.08
CA THR A 510 11.21 10.94 -13.98
C THR A 510 10.02 11.27 -13.07
N TRP A 511 8.80 10.92 -13.49
CA TRP A 511 7.57 11.10 -12.73
C TRP A 511 7.29 9.99 -11.70
N ILE A 512 8.08 8.90 -11.67
CA ILE A 512 8.02 7.87 -10.63
C ILE A 512 8.48 8.46 -9.28
N ASN A 513 7.62 8.36 -8.26
CA ASN A 513 7.85 8.99 -6.95
C ASN A 513 7.98 7.98 -5.78
N GLY A 514 7.63 6.70 -5.96
CA GLY A 514 7.67 5.65 -4.92
C GLY A 514 9.01 4.91 -4.80
N GLY A 515 9.81 4.94 -5.87
CA GLY A 515 11.10 4.25 -5.99
C GLY A 515 11.04 3.05 -6.94
N HIS A 516 12.13 2.28 -6.97
CA HIS A 516 12.24 1.08 -7.80
C HIS A 516 12.69 -0.13 -6.97
N HIS A 517 12.22 -1.31 -7.36
CA HIS A 517 12.45 -2.57 -6.64
C HIS A 517 12.78 -3.70 -7.60
N HIS A 518 13.78 -4.49 -7.24
CA HIS A 518 14.16 -5.69 -8.00
C HIS A 518 13.47 -6.92 -7.39
N VAL A 519 12.83 -7.75 -8.21
CA VAL A 519 12.18 -8.99 -7.74
C VAL A 519 12.61 -10.14 -8.61
N LEU A 520 13.10 -11.22 -7.98
CA LEU A 520 13.27 -12.50 -8.66
C LEU A 520 11.99 -13.31 -8.52
N LEU A 521 11.28 -13.53 -9.62
CA LEU A 521 10.08 -14.39 -9.62
C LEU A 521 10.53 -15.82 -9.95
N ASN A 522 10.56 -16.71 -8.95
CA ASN A 522 10.94 -18.09 -9.19
C ASN A 522 9.91 -18.79 -10.08
N ARG A 523 10.39 -19.45 -11.14
CA ARG A 523 9.53 -20.35 -11.92
C ARG A 523 9.13 -21.54 -11.05
N PRO A 524 7.87 -22.00 -11.09
CA PRO A 524 7.37 -23.12 -10.27
C PRO A 524 8.08 -24.47 -10.51
N ASP A 525 9.00 -24.57 -11.47
CA ASP A 525 9.62 -25.82 -11.92
C ASP A 525 11.07 -26.06 -11.44
N ASP A 526 11.57 -25.37 -10.41
CA ASP A 526 12.93 -25.64 -9.89
C ASP A 526 12.93 -26.58 -8.65
N PRO A 527 13.15 -27.90 -8.84
CA PRO A 527 13.17 -28.89 -7.76
C PRO A 527 14.39 -28.77 -6.84
N THR A 528 15.33 -27.86 -7.10
CA THR A 528 16.53 -27.66 -6.27
C THR A 528 16.28 -26.75 -5.05
N ALA A 529 15.17 -26.01 -5.01
CA ALA A 529 14.85 -25.06 -3.94
C ALA A 529 14.51 -25.70 -2.57
N THR A 530 14.35 -27.03 -2.50
CA THR A 530 13.89 -27.74 -1.30
C THR A 530 15.00 -28.44 -0.49
N THR A 531 16.26 -28.45 -0.94
CA THR A 531 17.28 -29.35 -0.34
C THR A 531 18.48 -28.67 0.33
N THR A 532 18.59 -27.35 0.33
CA THR A 532 19.60 -26.63 1.14
C THR A 532 18.94 -25.89 2.30
N PRO A 533 19.50 -25.96 3.54
CA PRO A 533 19.06 -25.11 4.64
C PRO A 533 19.55 -23.69 4.37
N CYS A 534 18.81 -22.96 3.53
CA CYS A 534 19.07 -21.56 3.23
C CYS A 534 18.43 -20.67 4.32
N PRO A 535 19.09 -19.56 4.71
CA PRO A 535 18.51 -18.58 5.64
C PRO A 535 17.17 -18.05 5.08
N PRO A 536 16.25 -17.53 5.92
CA PRO A 536 14.91 -17.10 5.49
C PRO A 536 14.92 -16.00 4.41
N LEU A 537 16.00 -15.24 4.24
CA LEU A 537 16.22 -14.28 3.14
C LEU A 537 16.34 -14.89 1.73
N HIS A 538 16.54 -16.21 1.64
CA HIS A 538 16.78 -16.94 0.39
C HIS A 538 15.61 -17.85 0.01
N ARG A 539 14.45 -17.69 0.64
CA ARG A 539 13.25 -18.45 0.26
C ARG A 539 12.74 -17.98 -1.12
N PRO A 540 12.09 -18.87 -1.90
CA PRO A 540 11.51 -18.56 -3.21
C PRO A 540 10.54 -17.37 -3.31
N HIS A 541 10.20 -16.73 -2.19
CA HIS A 541 9.26 -15.60 -2.11
C HIS A 541 9.83 -14.41 -1.28
N ALA A 542 11.09 -14.46 -0.86
CA ALA A 542 11.69 -13.46 0.04
C ALA A 542 11.63 -12.04 -0.53
N ASP A 543 11.81 -11.90 -1.85
CA ASP A 543 11.80 -10.60 -2.52
C ASP A 543 10.40 -9.98 -2.58
N LEU A 544 9.35 -10.81 -2.66
CA LEU A 544 7.95 -10.35 -2.60
C LEU A 544 7.54 -9.99 -1.17
N HIS A 545 8.00 -10.72 -0.15
CA HIS A 545 7.79 -10.30 1.25
C HIS A 545 8.48 -8.97 1.53
N ARG A 546 9.68 -8.76 0.98
CA ARG A 546 10.36 -7.46 1.04
C ARG A 546 9.57 -6.37 0.34
N LEU A 547 9.09 -6.62 -0.88
CA LEU A 547 8.27 -5.68 -1.62
C LEU A 547 7.01 -5.30 -0.82
N ALA A 548 6.31 -6.28 -0.24
CA ALA A 548 5.16 -6.05 0.63
C ALA A 548 5.53 -5.13 1.81
N ARG A 549 6.62 -5.42 2.54
CA ARG A 549 7.08 -4.55 3.64
C ARG A 549 7.42 -3.13 3.17
N LEU A 550 8.06 -2.97 2.01
CA LEU A 550 8.40 -1.66 1.44
C LEU A 550 7.17 -0.87 0.99
N LEU A 551 6.18 -1.53 0.38
CA LEU A 551 4.94 -0.89 -0.04
C LEU A 551 4.18 -0.36 1.17
N PHE A 552 3.95 -1.19 2.19
CA PHE A 552 3.19 -0.84 3.40
C PHE A 552 4.00 -0.09 4.48
N GLY A 553 5.21 0.39 4.18
CA GLY A 553 6.01 1.16 5.15
C GLY A 553 6.46 0.37 6.38
N LYS A 554 6.45 -0.97 6.30
CA LYS A 554 6.90 -1.91 7.34
C LYS A 554 8.30 -2.45 7.04
N ALA A 555 9.10 -1.69 6.28
CA ALA A 555 10.45 -2.11 5.92
C ALA A 555 11.38 -2.11 7.14
N ILE A 556 12.34 -3.02 7.14
CA ILE A 556 13.40 -3.11 8.14
C ILE A 556 14.70 -2.60 7.52
N ALA A 557 15.28 -1.56 8.12
CA ALA A 557 16.55 -1.00 7.68
C ALA A 557 17.72 -1.42 8.57
N LEU A 558 18.88 -1.59 7.96
CA LEU A 558 20.16 -1.81 8.62
C LEU A 558 21.08 -0.61 8.34
N VAL A 559 21.47 0.13 9.37
CA VAL A 559 22.36 1.29 9.28
C VAL A 559 23.71 0.95 9.92
N LEU A 560 24.77 1.03 9.13
CA LEU A 560 26.13 0.63 9.51
C LEU A 560 27.04 1.87 9.66
N GLY A 561 27.51 2.12 10.88
CA GLY A 561 28.40 3.26 11.18
C GLY A 561 29.80 3.14 10.59
N GLY A 562 30.48 4.28 10.45
CA GLY A 562 31.89 4.36 10.07
C GLY A 562 32.84 3.96 11.20
N GLY A 563 34.06 3.52 10.84
CA GLY A 563 35.06 3.11 11.83
C GLY A 563 36.33 2.45 11.28
N GLY A 564 36.66 2.65 10.00
CA GLY A 564 37.83 2.04 9.37
C GLY A 564 37.83 0.50 9.48
N ALA A 565 38.94 -0.09 9.93
CA ALA A 565 39.07 -1.53 10.15
C ALA A 565 38.02 -2.09 11.13
N ARG A 566 37.57 -1.32 12.13
CA ARG A 566 36.52 -1.74 13.07
C ARG A 566 35.20 -2.01 12.36
N GLY A 567 34.94 -1.35 11.22
CA GLY A 567 33.76 -1.58 10.39
C GLY A 567 33.64 -3.01 9.84
N MET A 568 34.72 -3.80 9.85
CA MET A 568 34.67 -5.23 9.51
C MET A 568 33.79 -6.02 10.49
N ALA A 569 33.64 -5.53 11.73
CA ALA A 569 32.79 -6.12 12.75
C ALA A 569 31.29 -6.16 12.34
N HIS A 570 30.85 -5.26 11.45
CA HIS A 570 29.47 -5.24 10.95
C HIS A 570 29.04 -6.57 10.34
N LEU A 571 29.98 -7.29 9.71
CA LEU A 571 29.71 -8.59 9.10
C LEU A 571 29.26 -9.65 10.10
N GLY A 572 29.83 -9.65 11.32
CA GLY A 572 29.40 -10.58 12.37
C GLY A 572 27.98 -10.27 12.87
N PHE A 573 27.57 -9.00 12.88
CA PHE A 573 26.18 -8.62 13.17
C PHE A 573 25.22 -9.03 12.04
N ILE A 574 25.59 -8.80 10.78
CA ILE A 574 24.82 -9.25 9.60
C ILE A 574 24.61 -10.78 9.64
N ARG A 575 25.67 -11.54 9.89
CA ARG A 575 25.60 -13.00 10.07
C ARG A 575 24.61 -13.39 11.17
N ALA A 576 24.68 -12.72 12.32
CA ALA A 576 23.78 -13.01 13.44
C ALA A 576 22.31 -12.67 13.13
N LEU A 577 22.05 -11.57 12.41
CA LEU A 577 20.71 -11.18 11.96
C LEU A 577 20.11 -12.21 10.99
N GLU A 578 20.88 -12.62 9.98
CA GLU A 578 20.44 -13.61 9.00
C GLU A 578 20.15 -14.97 9.67
N GLU A 579 21.00 -15.41 10.60
CA GLU A 579 20.79 -16.66 11.35
C GLU A 579 19.60 -16.57 12.33
N ALA A 580 19.32 -15.39 12.88
CA ALA A 580 18.12 -15.13 13.69
C ALA A 580 16.84 -15.07 12.85
N GLY A 581 16.97 -14.93 11.53
CA GLY A 581 15.87 -14.87 10.58
C GLY A 581 15.19 -13.51 10.48
N VAL A 582 15.88 -12.44 10.88
CA VAL A 582 15.39 -11.07 10.76
C VAL A 582 15.66 -10.58 9.32
N PRO A 583 14.62 -10.19 8.55
CA PRO A 583 14.82 -9.69 7.20
C PRO A 583 15.43 -8.29 7.19
N VAL A 584 16.23 -7.99 6.17
CA VAL A 584 16.78 -6.65 5.91
C VAL A 584 16.28 -6.22 4.54
N ASP A 585 15.62 -5.07 4.47
CA ASP A 585 14.99 -4.55 3.25
C ASP A 585 15.77 -3.33 2.68
N ILE A 586 16.32 -2.51 3.57
CA ILE A 586 17.10 -1.30 3.25
C ILE A 586 18.44 -1.36 3.98
N VAL A 587 19.52 -0.96 3.32
CA VAL A 587 20.86 -0.90 3.90
C VAL A 587 21.46 0.49 3.72
N GLY A 588 21.86 1.10 4.82
CA GLY A 588 22.54 2.39 4.85
C GLY A 588 23.90 2.28 5.51
N GLY A 589 24.84 3.13 5.13
CA GLY A 589 26.06 3.22 5.92
C GLY A 589 26.95 4.41 5.63
N THR A 590 27.99 4.53 6.44
CA THR A 590 29.01 5.58 6.35
C THR A 590 30.40 4.94 6.31
N SER A 591 31.28 5.42 5.42
CA SER A 591 32.66 4.94 5.32
C SER A 591 32.75 3.42 5.13
N MET A 592 33.48 2.69 5.97
CA MET A 592 33.53 1.23 5.90
C MET A 592 32.14 0.56 6.02
N GLY A 593 31.21 1.17 6.77
CA GLY A 593 29.82 0.71 6.86
C GLY A 593 29.09 0.83 5.52
N ALA A 594 29.35 1.90 4.75
CA ALA A 594 28.83 2.06 3.39
C ALA A 594 29.38 0.95 2.46
N CYS A 595 30.69 0.70 2.50
CA CYS A 595 31.30 -0.37 1.72
C CYS A 595 30.72 -1.75 2.05
N MET A 596 30.64 -2.10 3.34
CA MET A 596 30.04 -3.35 3.82
C MET A 596 28.58 -3.47 3.34
N GLY A 597 27.80 -2.40 3.55
CA GLY A 597 26.40 -2.36 3.19
C GLY A 597 26.15 -2.50 1.69
N ALA A 598 26.99 -1.90 0.84
CA ALA A 598 26.89 -2.00 -0.60
C ALA A 598 27.16 -3.42 -1.11
N VAL A 599 28.17 -4.11 -0.55
CA VAL A 599 28.46 -5.50 -0.93
C VAL A 599 27.31 -6.39 -0.47
N TYR A 600 26.84 -6.20 0.75
CA TYR A 600 25.70 -6.96 1.27
C TYR A 600 24.43 -6.74 0.44
N ALA A 601 24.14 -5.49 0.06
CA ALA A 601 23.02 -5.14 -0.81
C ALA A 601 23.10 -5.75 -2.21
N ARG A 602 24.31 -6.04 -2.70
CA ARG A 602 24.54 -6.74 -3.97
C ARG A 602 24.45 -8.25 -3.84
N GLU A 603 25.07 -8.81 -2.81
CA GLU A 603 25.27 -10.26 -2.69
C GLU A 603 24.11 -10.97 -1.97
N LEU A 604 23.33 -10.24 -1.16
CA LEU A 604 22.21 -10.73 -0.35
C LEU A 604 22.55 -11.86 0.63
N ASN A 605 23.84 -12.13 0.85
CA ASN A 605 24.31 -13.26 1.64
C ASN A 605 25.59 -12.89 2.40
N TRP A 606 25.59 -13.12 3.71
CA TRP A 606 26.75 -12.84 4.56
C TRP A 606 28.01 -13.62 4.14
N ARG A 607 27.91 -14.83 3.56
CA ARG A 607 29.07 -15.65 3.19
C ARG A 607 29.84 -15.09 2.00
N THR A 608 29.14 -14.74 0.93
CA THR A 608 29.76 -14.11 -0.24
C THR A 608 30.24 -12.70 0.09
N THR A 609 29.51 -11.99 0.95
CA THR A 609 29.95 -10.70 1.52
C THR A 609 31.25 -10.87 2.32
N LEU A 610 31.37 -11.95 3.11
CA LEU A 610 32.57 -12.27 3.87
C LEU A 610 33.78 -12.48 2.96
N ASP A 611 33.64 -13.28 1.90
CA ASP A 611 34.74 -13.54 0.97
C ASP A 611 35.20 -12.26 0.25
N ALA A 612 34.25 -11.43 -0.19
CA ALA A 612 34.53 -10.14 -0.80
C ALA A 612 35.24 -9.17 0.17
N MET A 613 34.78 -9.10 1.42
CA MET A 613 35.35 -8.24 2.46
C MET A 613 36.70 -8.72 2.94
N ARG A 614 36.93 -10.03 3.03
CA ARG A 614 38.24 -10.61 3.31
C ARG A 614 39.24 -10.27 2.21
N ALA A 615 38.83 -10.33 0.95
CA ALA A 615 39.65 -9.92 -0.18
C ALA A 615 39.97 -8.41 -0.15
N LEU A 616 39.01 -7.57 0.26
CA LEU A 616 39.21 -6.14 0.47
C LEU A 616 40.21 -5.88 1.61
N ALA A 617 40.01 -6.47 2.78
CA ALA A 617 40.88 -6.33 3.94
C ALA A 617 42.34 -6.75 3.64
N ALA A 618 42.53 -7.82 2.86
CA ALA A 618 43.85 -8.25 2.40
C ALA A 618 44.53 -7.25 1.46
N ARG A 619 43.76 -6.43 0.72
CA ARG A 619 44.27 -5.36 -0.15
C ARG A 619 44.53 -4.06 0.60
N CYS A 620 43.78 -3.79 1.67
CA CYS A 620 43.98 -2.63 2.57
C CYS A 620 45.25 -2.68 3.44
N ARG A 621 46.09 -3.73 3.35
CA ARG A 621 47.32 -3.82 4.14
C ARG A 621 48.30 -2.72 3.72
N PHE A 622 48.83 -1.98 4.70
CA PHE A 622 49.63 -0.76 4.48
C PHE A 622 50.78 -0.91 3.46
N TRP A 623 51.45 -2.07 3.41
CA TRP A 623 52.51 -2.36 2.44
C TRP A 623 52.07 -2.26 0.96
N ARG A 624 50.78 -2.42 0.66
CA ARG A 624 50.22 -2.29 -0.69
C ARG A 624 49.82 -0.85 -1.06
N ALA A 625 49.71 0.04 -0.08
CA ALA A 625 49.43 1.45 -0.30
C ALA A 625 50.72 2.29 -0.53
N VAL A 626 51.90 1.76 -0.17
CA VAL A 626 53.21 2.40 -0.38
C VAL A 626 53.44 2.95 -1.80
N PRO A 627 53.12 2.23 -2.89
CA PRO A 627 53.31 2.76 -4.24
C PRO A 627 52.34 3.88 -4.63
N ASP A 628 51.27 4.12 -3.85
CA ASP A 628 50.26 5.16 -4.11
C ASP A 628 50.48 6.44 -3.27
N VAL A 629 51.58 6.47 -2.49
CA VAL A 629 51.95 7.63 -1.66
C VAL A 629 52.35 8.80 -2.55
N THR A 630 51.79 9.97 -2.26
CA THR A 630 52.07 11.21 -2.99
C THR A 630 52.59 12.31 -2.07
N TYR A 631 53.00 13.43 -2.64
CA TYR A 631 53.37 14.60 -1.85
C TYR A 631 52.13 15.12 -1.09
N PRO A 632 52.14 15.15 0.26
CA PRO A 632 50.95 15.36 1.08
C PRO A 632 50.56 16.84 1.18
N HIS A 633 50.40 17.51 0.03
CA HIS A 633 49.85 18.87 0.00
C HIS A 633 48.33 18.86 0.24
N VAL A 634 47.64 17.86 -0.30
CA VAL A 634 46.18 17.68 -0.18
C VAL A 634 45.85 16.38 0.59
N ALA A 635 46.50 15.27 0.23
CA ALA A 635 46.33 13.97 0.88
C ALA A 635 47.62 13.13 0.76
N GLY A 636 47.80 12.16 1.66
CA GLY A 636 48.96 11.27 1.67
C GLY A 636 49.01 10.26 0.52
N THR A 637 47.90 10.03 -0.18
CA THR A 637 47.82 9.12 -1.34
C THR A 637 47.21 9.81 -2.55
N THR A 638 47.46 9.28 -3.76
CA THR A 638 46.74 9.77 -4.96
C THR A 638 45.27 9.36 -4.99
N GLY A 639 44.89 8.36 -4.19
CA GLY A 639 43.55 7.77 -4.15
C GLY A 639 43.29 6.74 -5.26
N ALA A 640 44.17 6.63 -6.27
CA ALA A 640 43.97 5.73 -7.40
C ALA A 640 43.99 4.25 -7.00
N ALA A 641 44.92 3.85 -6.12
CA ALA A 641 44.97 2.46 -5.66
C ALA A 641 43.75 2.11 -4.80
N PHE A 642 43.30 3.06 -3.97
CA PHE A 642 42.10 2.90 -3.17
C PHE A 642 40.84 2.75 -4.04
N GLN A 643 40.67 3.62 -5.04
CA GLN A 643 39.56 3.52 -5.99
C GLN A 643 39.60 2.21 -6.79
N ALA A 644 40.77 1.79 -7.28
CA ALA A 644 40.92 0.52 -7.99
C ALA A 644 40.58 -0.69 -7.10
N MET A 645 40.94 -0.62 -5.82
CA MET A 645 40.60 -1.66 -4.84
C MET A 645 39.08 -1.74 -4.62
N VAL A 646 38.41 -0.61 -4.37
CA VAL A 646 36.94 -0.57 -4.23
C VAL A 646 36.28 -1.08 -5.53
N ARG A 647 36.75 -0.62 -6.69
CA ARG A 647 36.27 -1.07 -8.01
C ARG A 647 36.46 -2.57 -8.24
N SER A 648 37.50 -3.19 -7.67
CA SER A 648 37.71 -4.64 -7.78
C SER A 648 36.63 -5.46 -7.06
N VAL A 649 35.97 -4.87 -6.06
CA VAL A 649 34.86 -5.48 -5.33
C VAL A 649 33.54 -5.18 -6.02
N PHE A 650 33.29 -3.93 -6.40
CA PHE A 650 31.99 -3.47 -6.93
C PHE A 650 31.83 -3.54 -8.45
N GLY A 651 32.92 -3.64 -9.21
CA GLY A 651 32.90 -3.59 -10.66
C GLY A 651 32.43 -2.23 -11.20
N THR A 652 31.62 -2.25 -12.25
CA THR A 652 30.96 -1.07 -12.85
C THR A 652 29.50 -0.94 -12.42
N GLY A 653 29.15 -1.47 -11.24
CA GLY A 653 27.79 -1.42 -10.71
C GLY A 653 27.35 -0.01 -10.33
N ARG A 654 26.06 0.27 -10.53
CA ARG A 654 25.40 1.48 -10.02
C ARG A 654 24.61 1.14 -8.75
N ILE A 655 24.33 2.16 -7.93
CA ILE A 655 23.56 1.97 -6.69
C ILE A 655 22.15 1.49 -7.00
N GLU A 656 21.52 2.05 -8.02
CA GLU A 656 20.17 1.69 -8.43
C GLU A 656 20.04 0.23 -8.89
N ASP A 657 21.12 -0.42 -9.33
CA ASP A 657 21.06 -1.82 -9.75
C ASP A 657 21.14 -2.81 -8.56
N LEU A 658 21.42 -2.34 -7.34
CA LEU A 658 21.58 -3.21 -6.17
C LEU A 658 20.26 -3.90 -5.79
N TRP A 659 20.35 -5.12 -5.26
CA TRP A 659 19.15 -5.88 -4.93
C TRP A 659 18.39 -5.29 -3.75
N LEU A 660 19.08 -4.80 -2.72
CA LEU A 660 18.46 -4.07 -1.60
C LEU A 660 18.54 -2.57 -1.84
N GLY A 661 17.54 -1.84 -1.32
CA GLY A 661 17.61 -0.38 -1.31
C GLY A 661 18.84 0.06 -0.52
N TYR A 662 19.77 0.75 -1.19
CA TYR A 662 21.05 1.14 -0.60
C TYR A 662 21.25 2.66 -0.63
N TYR A 663 21.90 3.18 0.41
CA TYR A 663 22.39 4.55 0.41
C TYR A 663 23.68 4.68 1.24
N CYS A 664 24.50 5.67 0.90
CA CYS A 664 25.67 6.02 1.71
C CYS A 664 25.70 7.50 2.08
N ALA A 665 26.17 7.78 3.30
CA ALA A 665 26.37 9.16 3.75
C ALA A 665 27.71 9.70 3.27
N VAL A 666 27.69 10.96 2.83
CA VAL A 666 28.85 11.75 2.42
C VAL A 666 28.74 13.15 3.02
N THR A 667 29.87 13.76 3.32
CA THR A 667 29.92 15.15 3.77
C THR A 667 30.15 16.03 2.55
N ASN A 668 29.18 16.88 2.21
CA ASN A 668 29.30 17.80 1.08
C ASN A 668 29.84 19.15 1.56
N LEU A 669 31.09 19.44 1.21
CA LEU A 669 31.73 20.70 1.58
C LEU A 669 31.28 21.87 0.69
N SER A 670 30.83 21.63 -0.54
CA SER A 670 30.30 22.69 -1.41
C SER A 670 28.97 23.24 -0.90
N ARG A 671 28.15 22.39 -0.25
CA ARG A 671 26.84 22.75 0.33
C ARG A 671 26.85 22.92 1.85
N ASN A 672 27.99 22.69 2.51
CA ASN A 672 28.16 22.75 3.96
C ASN A 672 27.17 21.86 4.74
N GLY A 673 26.99 20.60 4.35
CA GLY A 673 26.01 19.74 5.00
C GLY A 673 26.17 18.23 4.75
N ALA A 674 25.40 17.46 5.53
CA ALA A 674 25.23 16.03 5.31
C ALA A 674 24.47 15.79 4.00
N GLN A 675 24.93 14.84 3.20
CA GLN A 675 24.23 14.38 2.01
C GLN A 675 24.25 12.86 1.97
N THR A 676 23.19 12.26 1.42
CA THR A 676 23.16 10.82 1.16
C THR A 676 23.10 10.57 -0.34
N GLN A 677 23.90 9.62 -0.82
CA GLN A 677 23.87 9.14 -2.19
C GLN A 677 23.05 7.85 -2.27
N SER A 678 22.01 7.86 -3.10
CA SER A 678 21.12 6.71 -3.36
C SER A 678 21.09 6.31 -4.84
N TYR A 679 21.82 7.01 -5.71
CA TYR A 679 21.85 6.81 -7.16
C TYR A 679 23.25 7.11 -7.70
N GLY A 680 23.62 6.50 -8.83
CA GLY A 680 24.88 6.74 -9.52
C GLY A 680 25.90 5.61 -9.35
N ASP A 681 27.16 5.88 -9.74
CA ASP A 681 28.23 4.87 -9.69
C ASP A 681 28.52 4.43 -8.25
N ALA A 682 28.36 3.14 -7.97
CA ALA A 682 28.49 2.61 -6.61
C ALA A 682 29.93 2.72 -6.10
N THR A 683 30.93 2.49 -6.97
CA THR A 683 32.35 2.61 -6.60
C THR A 683 32.67 4.04 -6.20
N ARG A 684 32.29 5.02 -7.02
CA ARG A 684 32.54 6.45 -6.77
C ARG A 684 31.87 6.91 -5.49
N SER A 685 30.64 6.44 -5.24
CA SER A 685 29.86 6.82 -4.07
C SER A 685 30.45 6.26 -2.77
N VAL A 686 30.84 4.97 -2.79
CA VAL A 686 31.54 4.34 -1.67
C VAL A 686 32.91 5.00 -1.43
N VAL A 687 33.67 5.30 -2.49
CA VAL A 687 34.96 6.02 -2.37
C VAL A 687 34.76 7.41 -1.76
N ALA A 688 33.74 8.16 -2.19
CA ALA A 688 33.41 9.45 -1.60
C ALA A 688 33.07 9.33 -0.11
N SER A 689 32.24 8.33 0.25
CA SER A 689 31.90 8.02 1.65
C SER A 689 33.09 7.56 2.49
N MET A 690 34.18 7.07 1.88
CA MET A 690 35.40 6.64 2.56
C MET A 690 36.59 7.61 2.38
N SER A 691 36.38 8.80 1.81
CA SER A 691 37.42 9.78 1.55
C SER A 691 37.81 10.53 2.84
N TYR A 692 38.61 9.88 3.68
CA TYR A 692 39.08 10.44 4.95
C TYR A 692 40.15 11.54 4.71
N PRO A 693 39.92 12.78 5.19
CA PRO A 693 40.84 13.90 5.02
C PRO A 693 42.28 13.59 5.45
N GLY A 694 43.25 14.03 4.67
CA GLY A 694 44.67 13.81 4.93
C GLY A 694 45.19 12.44 4.46
N LEU A 695 44.34 11.42 4.34
CA LEU A 695 44.72 10.09 3.84
C LEU A 695 44.36 9.92 2.36
N VAL A 696 43.08 10.11 2.02
CA VAL A 696 42.53 9.96 0.67
C VAL A 696 42.06 11.34 0.20
N PRO A 697 42.34 11.75 -1.05
CA PRO A 697 41.89 13.05 -1.54
C PRO A 697 40.35 13.13 -1.57
N PRO A 698 39.78 14.32 -1.38
CA PRO A 698 38.34 14.52 -1.50
C PRO A 698 37.86 14.14 -2.91
N THR A 699 36.69 13.54 -2.99
CA THR A 699 36.11 13.10 -4.27
C THR A 699 35.22 14.20 -4.83
N CYS A 700 35.47 14.64 -6.06
CA CYS A 700 34.56 15.54 -6.76
C CYS A 700 33.49 14.73 -7.48
N VAL A 701 32.21 14.94 -7.16
CA VAL A 701 31.05 14.32 -7.84
C VAL A 701 30.15 15.44 -8.33
N ASP A 702 29.88 15.47 -9.64
CA ASP A 702 29.02 16.47 -10.29
C ASP A 702 29.38 17.94 -9.97
N GLY A 703 30.67 18.21 -9.82
CA GLY A 703 31.20 19.54 -9.48
C GLY A 703 31.19 19.87 -7.98
N GLU A 704 30.68 18.97 -7.14
CA GLU A 704 30.63 19.13 -5.68
C GLU A 704 31.77 18.37 -5.00
N LEU A 705 32.32 18.97 -3.94
CA LEU A 705 33.44 18.43 -3.18
C LEU A 705 32.93 17.56 -2.03
N LEU A 706 33.17 16.25 -2.11
CA LEU A 706 32.68 15.27 -1.15
C LEU A 706 33.80 14.66 -0.30
N LEU A 707 33.47 14.46 0.98
CA LEU A 707 34.29 13.79 1.99
C LEU A 707 33.52 12.64 2.65
N ASP A 708 34.24 11.87 3.47
CA ASP A 708 33.64 10.85 4.34
C ASP A 708 32.44 11.42 5.13
N GLY A 709 31.34 10.66 5.16
CA GLY A 709 30.10 11.06 5.85
C GLY A 709 30.23 11.15 7.37
N CYS A 710 31.28 10.57 7.94
CA CYS A 710 31.47 10.51 9.39
C CYS A 710 31.61 11.90 10.05
N PHE A 711 31.99 12.93 9.31
CA PHE A 711 32.08 14.32 9.80
C PHE A 711 30.74 15.03 9.96
N THR A 712 29.65 14.48 9.41
CA THR A 712 28.33 15.11 9.48
C THR A 712 27.28 14.18 10.08
N SER A 713 27.19 12.94 9.60
CA SER A 713 26.28 11.92 10.12
C SER A 713 26.94 10.54 9.98
N ASN A 714 27.48 10.03 11.10
CA ASN A 714 28.07 8.70 11.12
C ASN A 714 26.99 7.60 11.10
N LEU A 715 25.77 7.91 11.57
CA LEU A 715 24.65 6.97 11.63
C LEU A 715 23.44 7.56 10.89
N PRO A 716 23.39 7.45 9.54
CA PRO A 716 22.39 8.15 8.72
C PRO A 716 21.00 7.50 8.78
N VAL A 717 20.38 7.51 9.96
CA VAL A 717 19.08 6.89 10.27
C VAL A 717 17.92 7.63 9.63
N ALA A 718 18.01 8.97 9.55
CA ALA A 718 17.01 9.83 8.93
C ALA A 718 16.64 9.36 7.52
N ARG A 719 17.66 9.01 6.71
CA ARG A 719 17.44 8.55 5.34
C ARG A 719 16.74 7.20 5.27
N ALA A 720 17.03 6.25 6.17
CA ALA A 720 16.30 4.99 6.24
C ALA A 720 14.81 5.22 6.52
N ARG A 721 14.50 6.15 7.43
CA ARG A 721 13.11 6.55 7.74
C ARG A 721 12.42 7.17 6.53
N MET A 722 13.08 8.08 5.81
CA MET A 722 12.57 8.65 4.55
C MET A 722 12.26 7.59 3.49
N LEU A 723 13.06 6.52 3.43
CA LEU A 723 12.84 5.39 2.52
C LEU A 723 11.71 4.45 2.97
N GLY A 724 11.05 4.73 4.10
CA GLY A 724 9.89 3.99 4.58
C GLY A 724 10.22 2.87 5.57
N ALA A 725 11.37 2.93 6.25
CA ALA A 725 11.72 1.96 7.28
C ALA A 725 10.93 2.18 8.57
N SER A 726 10.15 1.18 8.97
CA SER A 726 9.43 1.16 10.26
C SER A 726 10.38 0.88 11.42
N THR A 727 11.30 -0.07 11.24
CA THR A 727 12.26 -0.53 12.24
C THR A 727 13.67 -0.35 11.69
N VAL A 728 14.57 0.23 12.49
CA VAL A 728 15.95 0.47 12.07
C VAL A 728 16.92 -0.17 13.05
N PHE A 729 17.75 -1.11 12.58
CA PHE A 729 18.90 -1.62 13.32
C PHE A 729 20.11 -0.71 13.06
N VAL A 730 20.63 -0.09 14.12
CA VAL A 730 21.73 0.88 14.02
C VAL A 730 22.96 0.28 14.67
N VAL A 731 23.98 -0.01 13.87
CA VAL A 731 25.21 -0.69 14.31
C VAL A 731 26.35 0.31 14.38
N ASP A 732 26.85 0.52 15.59
CA ASP A 732 27.92 1.46 15.89
C ASP A 732 29.20 0.70 16.30
N VAL A 733 30.31 1.06 15.67
CA VAL A 733 31.66 0.51 15.88
C VAL A 733 32.63 1.58 16.40
N SER A 734 32.11 2.77 16.70
CA SER A 734 32.88 3.88 17.23
C SER A 734 33.43 3.55 18.62
N PRO A 735 34.65 3.99 18.96
CA PRO A 735 35.18 3.81 20.29
C PRO A 735 34.40 4.69 21.27
N ILE A 736 34.11 4.17 22.46
CA ILE A 736 33.68 5.00 23.58
C ILE A 736 34.96 5.59 24.17
N ASP A 737 35.53 6.59 23.51
CA ASP A 737 36.71 7.25 24.08
C ASP A 737 36.26 8.03 25.32
N PRO A 738 36.91 7.82 26.48
CA PRO A 738 36.71 8.71 27.60
C PRO A 738 37.13 10.12 27.18
N LEU A 739 36.36 11.13 27.60
CA LEU A 739 36.69 12.54 27.42
C LEU A 739 37.98 12.87 28.18
N GLU A 740 39.12 12.50 27.62
CA GLU A 740 40.43 12.80 28.16
C GLU A 740 40.65 14.30 28.10
N LYS A 741 40.98 14.89 29.26
CA LYS A 741 41.34 16.30 29.37
C LYS A 741 42.83 16.45 29.05
N PHE A 742 43.16 17.39 28.17
CA PHE A 742 44.54 17.69 27.79
C PHE A 742 44.96 19.02 28.43
N GLU A 743 46.08 19.01 29.14
CA GLU A 743 46.66 20.20 29.78
C GLU A 743 48.11 20.38 29.29
N TYR A 744 48.29 20.98 28.10
CA TYR A 744 49.60 21.24 27.49
C TYR A 744 49.96 22.74 27.36
N GLY A 745 49.20 23.63 28.00
CA GLY A 745 49.41 25.09 28.02
C GLY A 745 48.89 25.83 26.78
N GLU A 746 49.23 27.13 26.66
CA GLU A 746 48.71 28.04 25.60
C GLU A 746 49.39 27.86 24.23
N THR A 747 50.58 27.25 24.16
CA THR A 747 51.35 27.12 22.91
C THR A 747 51.96 25.73 22.76
N ILE A 748 52.04 25.26 21.51
CA ILE A 748 52.58 23.95 21.16
C ILE A 748 53.78 24.16 20.22
N SER A 749 54.93 23.55 20.55
CA SER A 749 56.12 23.54 19.69
C SER A 749 56.32 22.16 19.05
N GLY A 750 56.28 22.10 17.72
CA GLY A 750 56.45 20.85 16.97
C GLY A 750 57.80 20.17 17.20
N TRP A 751 58.88 20.95 17.34
CA TRP A 751 60.22 20.43 17.66
C TRP A 751 60.28 19.81 19.06
N LYS A 752 59.60 20.43 20.04
CA LYS A 752 59.49 19.89 21.40
C LYS A 752 58.75 18.54 21.41
N ILE A 753 57.62 18.44 20.71
CA ILE A 753 56.86 17.17 20.59
C ILE A 753 57.70 16.08 19.90
N LEU A 754 58.44 16.44 18.84
CA LEU A 754 59.29 15.48 18.14
C LEU A 754 60.39 14.93 19.06
N LEU A 755 61.07 15.80 19.81
CA LEU A 755 62.07 15.41 20.81
C LEU A 755 61.46 14.57 21.95
N ASP A 756 60.27 14.95 22.41
CA ASP A 756 59.52 14.26 23.45
C ASP A 756 59.07 12.86 23.02
N ARG A 757 58.78 12.65 21.73
CA ARG A 757 58.44 11.32 21.17
C ARG A 757 59.67 10.43 20.94
N LEU A 758 60.83 11.03 20.70
CA LEU A 758 62.07 10.32 20.42
C LEU A 758 62.84 9.90 21.69
N THR A 759 62.39 10.31 22.88
CA THR A 759 63.03 9.99 24.17
C THR A 759 62.37 8.78 24.85
N PRO A 760 62.99 7.58 24.85
CA PRO A 760 62.41 6.39 25.47
C PRO A 760 62.45 6.48 27.01
N GLY A 761 61.35 6.14 27.70
CA GLY A 761 61.33 5.95 29.15
C GLY A 761 60.86 7.13 30.00
N ARG A 762 60.21 8.14 29.41
CA ARG A 762 59.67 9.29 30.16
C ARG A 762 58.50 8.87 31.07
N LYS A 763 58.79 8.73 32.37
CA LYS A 763 57.79 8.55 33.44
C LYS A 763 57.53 9.92 34.10
N GLY A 764 56.50 10.63 33.66
CA GLY A 764 56.00 11.85 34.33
C GLY A 764 56.24 13.18 33.61
N GLY A 765 55.85 13.29 32.33
CA GLY A 765 55.77 14.57 31.61
C GLY A 765 54.33 14.98 31.28
N ASP A 766 54.13 16.26 30.95
CA ASP A 766 52.87 16.82 30.45
C ASP A 766 52.24 15.93 29.36
N PRO A 767 50.90 15.83 29.27
CA PRO A 767 50.24 15.02 28.26
C PRO A 767 50.72 15.42 26.85
N ILE A 768 51.15 14.44 26.05
CA ILE A 768 51.53 14.68 24.65
C ILE A 768 50.26 15.13 23.92
N PRO A 769 50.28 16.29 23.23
CA PRO A 769 49.11 16.76 22.50
C PRO A 769 48.72 15.77 21.38
N PRO A 770 47.42 15.66 21.08
CA PRO A 770 46.92 14.77 20.04
C PRO A 770 47.52 15.13 18.68
N THR A 771 47.73 14.12 17.82
CA THR A 771 48.12 14.35 16.43
C THR A 771 46.97 15.00 15.64
N MET A 772 47.28 15.55 14.46
CA MET A 772 46.23 16.01 13.54
C MET A 772 45.23 14.89 13.22
N ASP A 773 45.70 13.65 13.09
CA ASP A 773 44.85 12.50 12.83
C ASP A 773 43.93 12.19 14.03
N ASP A 774 44.46 12.25 15.26
CA ASP A 774 43.66 12.09 16.49
C ASP A 774 42.61 13.20 16.64
N ILE A 775 42.94 14.43 16.25
CA ILE A 775 41.99 15.56 16.25
C ILE A 775 40.89 15.33 15.21
N LEU A 776 41.24 14.95 13.99
CA LEU A 776 40.28 14.65 12.93
C LEU A 776 39.35 13.50 13.33
N ALA A 777 39.90 12.42 13.90
CA ALA A 777 39.12 11.28 14.39
C ALA A 777 38.12 11.67 15.51
N ARG A 778 38.47 12.66 16.36
CA ARG A 778 37.56 13.19 17.38
C ARG A 778 36.50 14.12 16.80
N LEU A 779 36.85 14.93 15.81
CA LEU A 779 35.90 15.79 15.10
C LEU A 779 34.83 14.96 14.39
N THR A 780 35.19 13.79 13.86
CA THR A 780 34.25 12.80 13.33
C THR A 780 33.18 12.37 14.36
N LEU A 781 33.55 12.21 15.63
CA LEU A 781 32.62 11.74 16.65
C LEU A 781 31.69 12.85 17.17
N SER A 782 32.11 14.12 17.10
CA SER A 782 31.40 15.26 17.70
C SER A 782 29.95 15.44 17.20
N PRO A 783 29.64 15.52 15.89
CA PRO A 783 28.26 15.63 15.41
C PRO A 783 27.42 14.38 15.68
N SER A 784 28.08 13.22 15.77
CA SER A 784 27.40 11.93 15.95
C SER A 784 26.88 11.71 17.37
N ILE A 785 27.38 12.42 18.39
CA ILE A 785 26.95 12.19 19.79
C ILE A 785 25.47 12.54 19.98
N ALA A 786 25.04 13.70 19.50
CA ALA A 786 23.65 14.13 19.59
C ALA A 786 22.72 13.19 18.78
N GLU A 787 23.16 12.80 17.58
CA GLU A 787 22.45 11.83 16.73
C GLU A 787 22.31 10.46 17.40
N VAL A 788 23.38 9.95 18.03
CA VAL A 788 23.36 8.68 18.78
C VAL A 788 22.42 8.75 19.98
N GLU A 789 22.40 9.85 20.72
CA GLU A 789 21.47 10.03 21.84
C GLU A 789 20.02 10.05 21.39
N ALA A 790 19.73 10.74 20.29
CA ALA A 790 18.41 10.75 19.67
C ALA A 790 17.99 9.35 19.21
N VAL A 791 18.88 8.62 18.52
CA VAL A 791 18.63 7.24 18.08
C VAL A 791 18.34 6.31 19.27
N LYS A 792 19.06 6.46 20.39
CA LYS A 792 18.84 5.66 21.60
C LYS A 792 17.49 5.92 22.27
N ARG A 793 16.93 7.12 22.13
CA ARG A 793 15.60 7.48 22.67
C ARG A 793 14.45 7.04 21.76
N SER A 794 14.73 6.76 20.49
CA SER A 794 13.72 6.43 19.49
C SER A 794 13.18 5.00 19.65
N PRO A 795 11.86 4.79 19.80
CA PRO A 795 11.30 3.45 20.00
C PRO A 795 11.42 2.54 18.77
N HIS A 796 11.56 3.14 17.58
CA HIS A 796 11.68 2.46 16.30
C HIS A 796 13.12 2.07 15.93
N CYS A 797 14.10 2.52 16.72
CA CYS A 797 15.52 2.30 16.46
C CYS A 797 16.13 1.35 17.49
N HIS A 798 16.76 0.30 16.99
CA HIS A 798 17.51 -0.65 17.79
C HIS A 798 19.01 -0.35 17.69
N TYR A 799 19.52 0.41 18.65
CA TYR A 799 20.93 0.77 18.71
C TYR A 799 21.79 -0.37 19.28
N VAL A 800 22.86 -0.72 18.55
CA VAL A 800 23.82 -1.76 18.90
C VAL A 800 25.22 -1.19 18.83
N SER A 801 25.90 -1.09 19.97
CA SER A 801 27.33 -0.79 20.03
C SER A 801 28.11 -2.10 20.12
N LEU A 802 28.98 -2.35 19.13
CA LEU A 802 29.81 -3.56 19.07
C LEU A 802 31.08 -3.38 19.91
N PRO A 803 31.54 -4.42 20.64
CA PRO A 803 32.67 -4.33 21.57
C PRO A 803 34.04 -4.37 20.85
N VAL A 804 34.28 -3.41 19.95
CA VAL A 804 35.49 -3.35 19.09
C VAL A 804 36.34 -2.09 19.30
N GLY A 805 36.04 -1.32 20.35
CA GLY A 805 36.80 -0.09 20.68
C GLY A 805 38.30 -0.32 20.93
N GLN A 806 38.68 -1.52 21.38
CA GLN A 806 40.07 -1.89 21.65
C GLN A 806 40.96 -2.05 20.40
N TYR A 807 40.38 -2.21 19.21
CA TYR A 807 41.12 -2.38 17.95
C TYR A 807 41.43 -1.01 17.35
N SER A 808 42.53 -0.86 16.61
CA SER A 808 42.81 0.38 15.88
C SER A 808 41.94 0.50 14.62
N ALA A 809 41.68 1.72 14.15
CA ALA A 809 41.00 1.97 12.87
C ALA A 809 41.80 1.48 11.65
N THR A 810 43.09 1.12 11.82
CA THR A 810 43.98 0.63 10.77
C THR A 810 44.30 -0.88 10.86
N ASP A 811 43.73 -1.60 11.84
CA ASP A 811 44.01 -3.02 12.12
C ASP A 811 43.33 -4.02 11.15
N PHE A 812 43.43 -3.79 9.83
CA PHE A 812 42.85 -4.66 8.80
C PHE A 812 43.40 -6.10 8.81
N GLY A 813 44.53 -6.34 9.47
CA GLY A 813 45.12 -7.66 9.63
C GLY A 813 44.35 -8.59 10.57
N LYS A 814 43.47 -8.06 11.43
CA LYS A 814 42.67 -8.80 12.42
C LYS A 814 41.22 -9.04 11.97
N PHE A 815 41.01 -9.16 10.66
CA PHE A 815 39.68 -9.29 10.07
C PHE A 815 38.86 -10.42 10.69
N ASP A 816 39.39 -11.66 10.70
CA ASP A 816 38.63 -12.82 11.17
C ASP A 816 38.30 -12.73 12.69
N GLU A 817 39.21 -12.14 13.48
CA GLU A 817 39.00 -11.90 14.91
C GLU A 817 37.87 -10.88 15.16
N LEU A 818 37.86 -9.77 14.42
CA LEU A 818 36.84 -8.72 14.52
C LEU A 818 35.44 -9.26 14.19
N VAL A 819 35.33 -10.10 13.17
CA VAL A 819 34.06 -10.71 12.73
C VAL A 819 33.54 -11.70 13.78
N GLU A 820 34.41 -12.51 14.39
CA GLU A 820 33.97 -13.51 15.36
C GLU A 820 33.56 -12.86 16.70
N VAL A 821 34.36 -11.90 17.20
CA VAL A 821 34.03 -11.14 18.42
C VAL A 821 32.69 -10.42 18.29
N SER A 822 32.43 -9.82 17.13
CA SER A 822 31.16 -9.14 16.91
C SER A 822 30.00 -10.12 16.76
N TYR A 823 30.19 -11.26 16.11
CA TYR A 823 29.16 -12.31 15.98
C TYR A 823 28.72 -12.86 17.33
N GLU A 824 29.65 -13.26 18.21
CA GLU A 824 29.34 -13.79 19.55
C GLU A 824 28.59 -12.77 20.42
N TYR A 825 28.96 -11.49 20.32
CA TYR A 825 28.24 -10.42 21.00
C TYR A 825 26.84 -10.23 20.42
N SER A 826 26.73 -10.20 19.09
CA SER A 826 25.47 -9.97 18.37
C SER A 826 24.44 -11.06 18.65
N GLN A 827 24.86 -12.34 18.70
CA GLN A 827 23.97 -13.44 19.08
C GLN A 827 23.38 -13.27 20.49
N ARG A 828 24.22 -12.87 21.46
CA ARG A 828 23.76 -12.60 22.83
C ARG A 828 22.82 -11.39 22.87
N TRP A 829 23.15 -10.33 22.13
CA TRP A 829 22.35 -9.12 22.04
C TRP A 829 20.96 -9.40 21.43
N LEU A 830 20.89 -10.17 20.33
CA LEU A 830 19.63 -10.54 19.67
C LEU A 830 18.76 -11.41 20.59
N ARG A 831 19.33 -12.41 21.29
CA ARG A 831 18.58 -13.24 22.24
C ARG A 831 17.99 -12.42 23.39
N ARG A 832 18.71 -11.40 23.86
CA ARG A 832 18.27 -10.55 24.98
C ARG A 832 17.18 -9.55 24.57
N ASN A 833 17.30 -8.94 23.40
CA ASN A 833 16.44 -7.82 22.99
C ASN A 833 15.30 -8.24 22.05
N ILE A 834 15.47 -9.29 21.26
CA ILE A 834 14.47 -9.80 20.31
C ILE A 834 13.91 -11.16 20.76
N GLY A 835 14.70 -11.97 21.48
CA GLY A 835 14.29 -13.32 21.88
C GLY A 835 13.15 -13.42 22.90
N SER A 836 12.78 -12.34 23.60
CA SER A 836 11.72 -12.37 24.63
C SER A 836 10.29 -12.33 24.07
N THR A 837 10.10 -11.97 22.80
CA THR A 837 8.77 -11.99 22.15
C THR A 837 8.34 -13.38 21.70
N ARG A 838 9.22 -14.39 21.79
CA ARG A 838 8.91 -15.77 21.37
C ARG A 838 8.19 -16.61 22.43
N THR A 839 8.01 -16.09 23.63
CA THR A 839 7.41 -16.84 24.74
C THR A 839 6.53 -15.92 25.59
N LYS A 840 5.26 -15.75 25.23
CA LYS A 840 4.19 -15.85 26.24
C LYS A 840 2.74 -15.93 25.78
N ASP A 841 2.35 -15.52 24.57
CA ASP A 841 0.94 -15.64 24.18
C ASP A 841 0.78 -16.04 22.70
N GLU A 842 -0.07 -17.05 22.51
CA GLU A 842 -0.71 -17.52 21.27
C GLU A 842 0.09 -18.44 20.32
N GLY A 843 -0.54 -19.58 20.02
CA GLY A 843 -0.04 -20.67 19.19
C GLY A 843 -0.28 -20.48 17.68
N ASP A 844 -0.12 -19.27 17.17
CA ASP A 844 -0.07 -19.01 15.73
C ASP A 844 1.35 -18.58 15.35
N GLY A 845 1.96 -19.35 14.45
CA GLY A 845 3.33 -19.16 14.00
C GLY A 845 3.47 -17.99 13.04
N THR A 846 3.25 -16.75 13.50
CA THR A 846 3.39 -15.54 12.68
C THR A 846 3.68 -14.32 13.56
N SER A 847 4.87 -14.28 14.18
CA SER A 847 5.48 -12.99 14.52
C SER A 847 7.00 -13.07 14.38
N ILE A 848 7.51 -12.44 13.32
CA ILE A 848 8.91 -12.02 13.23
C ILE A 848 8.86 -10.51 13.04
N ILE A 849 8.73 -9.83 14.19
CA ILE A 849 8.70 -8.36 14.38
C ILE A 849 7.45 -7.69 13.80
#